data_AF-A0A968IKR9-F1
#
_entry.id   AF-A0A968IKR9-F1
#
_cell.length_a   1.000
_cell.length_b   1.000
_cell.length_c   1.000
_cell.angle_alpha   90.00
_cell.angle_beta   90.00
_cell.angle_gamma   90.00
#
_symmetry.space_group_name_H-M   'P 1'
#
loop_
_entity.id
_entity.type
_entity.pdbx_description
1 polymer ?
#
loop_
_entity_poly.entity_id
_entity_poly.type
_entity_poly.pdbx_seq_one_letter_code
_entity_poly.pdbx_strand_id
1 'polypeptide(L)'
;MLLKFFNRGTGKGKTAVEYLLKEMDANGIKREPAPELLRGDPQQTIQLIDSLDFKHKYRSGVISFAPSDAPNSEQLEAIMDSFEKTAFAGLDRDRYSILWVKHTHTGDNRVELHFITPRVELTTGKSLNIAPPGWGNYFRPWRDSWNYSHSWASPDDPQRARAYHPGYQALVDASSRRLELTGKSTHTREDYRQIITNYVTENIRLGRVKDRTHAIALLERSGFQITRAGEDYITVFNEQIGQKLRLKGGIYSASWRLGQGLTAETRSGQETDRNLTQTRIRASQTELTTRIKERVKYNLCRYGENEAVHQRSMEMVSTSASSNSYEPLNRFLARQLGDDAICGQSIARDSSPEENLRNSQKQDLGSGTVSNEQREICYPTTVQPGEDQLAMQRQTLSEAVKESDERVRKRVTANLQELCGSIRDGQKAAERTNQQLSEANSIVVRVHNNLERTGRAIKQSLSRHHERFRRIKMKRAEELERFKTEINLVEYAFNSGYCIDKNKSSQNCIVLKDNTGDKILVGVDQADRHYFYYSVKDDRDCGSIIDFVQKRKNLNLGEVRLELRPWINSSYSPTSTLTLEPIPKPEPASKDRQKILAQFESFDAIAHHPYLKARGISQPTTSDPRFEGTIYTDSRNNVIFPHRDRDGVCGYEIRNQNFKGFSSGGSKGLWVSHSKTGDRRLVICESPIDCLSYHQLFPDDSTRYFATGGTISELQKDLLKTAFEKLHALGGEILIATDRDEAGNKLALELAKIAPESSQIYRNVPEHQKDWNEALQAQIERDLQQQNQPKRDRGRGLSL
;
A
#
# COMPACT_ATOMS: atom_id res chain seq x y z
N MET A 1 -18.55 22.28 -6.31
CA MET A 1 -17.85 21.06 -6.78
C MET A 1 -17.40 20.11 -5.66
N LEU A 2 -17.33 18.81 -5.98
CA LEU A 2 -16.87 17.69 -5.15
C LEU A 2 -15.70 16.97 -5.85
N LEU A 3 -14.63 16.62 -5.11
CA LEU A 3 -13.55 15.75 -5.59
C LEU A 3 -13.64 14.37 -4.92
N LYS A 4 -13.56 13.29 -5.71
CA LYS A 4 -13.55 11.92 -5.21
C LYS A 4 -12.52 11.06 -5.94
N PHE A 5 -11.63 10.42 -5.19
CA PHE A 5 -10.76 9.37 -5.72
C PHE A 5 -11.42 7.99 -5.60
N PHE A 6 -11.24 7.14 -6.61
CA PHE A 6 -11.76 5.77 -6.59
C PHE A 6 -10.78 4.79 -5.91
N ASN A 7 -11.34 3.77 -5.23
CA ASN A 7 -10.55 2.70 -4.63
C ASN A 7 -10.21 1.59 -5.65
N ARG A 8 -9.71 2.00 -6.82
CA ARG A 8 -9.28 1.14 -7.95
C ARG A 8 -7.88 1.59 -8.38
N GLY A 9 -7.12 0.73 -9.05
CA GLY A 9 -5.74 1.07 -9.46
C GLY A 9 -4.76 -0.09 -9.60
N THR A 10 -5.17 -1.33 -9.32
CA THR A 10 -4.31 -2.53 -9.41
C THR A 10 -4.44 -3.28 -10.74
N GLY A 11 -5.47 -2.97 -11.54
CA GLY A 11 -5.78 -3.62 -12.82
C GLY A 11 -4.99 -3.06 -14.01
N LYS A 12 -5.30 -3.56 -15.20
CA LYS A 12 -4.73 -3.09 -16.48
C LYS A 12 -5.27 -1.70 -16.84
N GLY A 13 -4.40 -0.85 -17.41
CA GLY A 13 -4.72 0.47 -17.91
C GLY A 13 -5.77 0.43 -19.02
N LYS A 14 -5.66 -0.55 -19.93
CA LYS A 14 -6.63 -0.78 -21.02
C LYS A 14 -8.07 -0.80 -20.51
N THR A 15 -8.36 -1.63 -19.51
CA THR A 15 -9.72 -1.77 -18.96
C THR A 15 -10.23 -0.47 -18.33
N ALA A 16 -9.36 0.29 -17.65
CA ALA A 16 -9.74 1.52 -16.98
C ALA A 16 -9.98 2.68 -17.94
N VAL A 17 -9.11 2.86 -18.93
CA VAL A 17 -9.20 3.92 -19.94
C VAL A 17 -10.34 3.65 -20.91
N GLU A 18 -10.52 2.42 -21.37
CA GLU A 18 -11.67 2.07 -22.22
C GLU A 18 -12.99 2.29 -21.48
N TYR A 19 -13.08 1.99 -20.18
CA TYR A 19 -14.29 2.27 -19.40
C TYR A 19 -14.64 3.76 -19.33
N LEU A 20 -13.63 4.64 -19.28
CA LEU A 20 -13.80 6.09 -19.29
C LEU A 20 -14.31 6.62 -20.64
N LEU A 21 -13.91 5.98 -21.74
CA LEU A 21 -14.23 6.40 -23.11
C LEU A 21 -15.43 5.67 -23.74
N LYS A 22 -15.90 4.58 -23.12
CA LYS A 22 -17.04 3.80 -23.64
C LYS A 22 -18.28 4.67 -23.79
N GLU A 23 -18.93 4.54 -24.94
CA GLU A 23 -20.22 5.17 -25.27
C GLU A 23 -21.40 4.53 -24.54
N MET A 24 -21.22 3.37 -23.91
CA MET A 24 -22.25 2.67 -23.12
C MET A 24 -21.84 2.66 -21.65
N ASP A 25 -22.80 2.90 -20.76
CA ASP A 25 -22.61 2.78 -19.33
C ASP A 25 -22.56 1.29 -18.87
N ALA A 26 -22.32 1.06 -17.57
CA ALA A 26 -22.24 -0.30 -17.01
C ALA A 26 -23.58 -1.07 -17.06
N ASN A 27 -24.68 -0.40 -17.37
CA ASN A 27 -26.04 -0.95 -17.47
C ASN A 27 -26.49 -1.12 -18.94
N GLY A 28 -25.61 -0.83 -19.92
CA GLY A 28 -25.92 -0.93 -21.35
C GLY A 28 -26.66 0.27 -21.94
N ILE A 29 -26.79 1.37 -21.20
CA ILE A 29 -27.43 2.61 -21.67
C ILE A 29 -26.40 3.43 -22.44
N LYS A 30 -26.78 3.88 -23.64
CA LYS A 30 -25.94 4.77 -24.46
C LYS A 30 -25.81 6.13 -23.77
N ARG A 31 -24.57 6.56 -23.54
CA ARG A 31 -24.20 7.85 -22.95
C ARG A 31 -24.44 8.94 -23.99
N GLU A 32 -25.47 9.76 -23.79
CA GLU A 32 -25.79 10.90 -24.64
C GLU A 32 -25.70 12.18 -23.79
N PRO A 33 -24.77 13.11 -24.09
CA PRO A 33 -23.75 13.04 -25.14
C PRO A 33 -22.57 12.12 -24.77
N ALA A 34 -21.80 11.74 -25.78
CA ALA A 34 -20.64 10.86 -25.62
C ALA A 34 -19.54 11.49 -24.73
N PRO A 35 -18.73 10.68 -24.04
CA PRO A 35 -17.56 11.16 -23.31
C PRO A 35 -16.64 12.02 -24.17
N GLU A 36 -16.28 13.20 -23.69
CA GLU A 36 -15.41 14.14 -24.38
C GLU A 36 -13.99 14.03 -23.81
N LEU A 37 -13.01 13.66 -24.64
CA LEU A 37 -11.60 13.67 -24.24
C LEU A 37 -11.10 15.11 -24.21
N LEU A 38 -10.72 15.62 -23.03
CA LEU A 38 -10.24 17.00 -22.88
C LEU A 38 -8.73 17.12 -23.00
N ARG A 39 -7.98 16.22 -22.33
CA ARG A 39 -6.52 16.32 -22.23
C ARG A 39 -5.86 14.95 -22.08
N GLY A 40 -4.72 14.76 -22.72
CA GLY A 40 -3.89 13.54 -22.65
C GLY A 40 -4.17 12.53 -23.76
N ASP A 41 -3.28 11.55 -23.92
CA ASP A 41 -3.39 10.49 -24.93
C ASP A 41 -3.82 9.16 -24.27
N PRO A 42 -5.00 8.60 -24.62
CA PRO A 42 -5.48 7.33 -24.09
C PRO A 42 -4.52 6.16 -24.34
N GLN A 43 -3.95 6.03 -25.54
CA GLN A 43 -3.08 4.90 -25.88
C GLN A 43 -1.76 4.99 -25.12
N GLN A 44 -1.16 6.17 -25.03
CA GLN A 44 0.05 6.38 -24.23
C GLN A 44 -0.21 6.09 -22.74
N THR A 45 -1.35 6.55 -22.22
CA THR A 45 -1.74 6.31 -20.83
C THR A 45 -1.91 4.81 -20.55
N ILE A 46 -2.55 4.07 -21.47
CA ILE A 46 -2.68 2.60 -21.38
C ILE A 46 -1.30 1.94 -21.35
N GLN A 47 -0.44 2.27 -22.32
CA GLN A 47 0.89 1.67 -22.45
C GLN A 47 1.75 1.94 -21.22
N LEU A 48 1.73 3.18 -20.71
CA LEU A 48 2.43 3.55 -19.48
C LEU A 48 1.92 2.72 -18.30
N ILE A 49 0.61 2.70 -18.04
CA ILE A 49 0.04 1.94 -16.91
C ILE A 49 0.35 0.45 -17.01
N ASP A 50 0.17 -0.15 -18.19
CA ASP A 50 0.36 -1.58 -18.39
C ASP A 50 1.83 -2.00 -18.31
N SER A 51 2.77 -1.08 -18.56
CA SER A 51 4.21 -1.32 -18.38
C SER A 51 4.67 -1.30 -16.92
N LEU A 52 3.89 -0.77 -15.98
CA LEU A 52 4.28 -0.65 -14.58
C LEU A 52 4.11 -1.97 -13.81
N ASP A 53 5.10 -2.32 -12.98
CA ASP A 53 5.05 -3.50 -12.10
C ASP A 53 4.58 -3.18 -10.67
N PHE A 54 4.21 -1.93 -10.40
CA PHE A 54 3.70 -1.56 -9.09
C PHE A 54 2.38 -2.28 -8.80
N LYS A 55 2.16 -2.70 -7.54
CA LYS A 55 0.86 -3.24 -7.09
C LYS A 55 -0.29 -2.29 -7.44
N HIS A 56 -0.07 -0.98 -7.30
CA HIS A 56 -0.99 0.05 -7.73
C HIS A 56 -0.38 0.80 -8.93
N LYS A 57 -0.88 0.53 -10.13
CA LYS A 57 -0.35 1.01 -11.40
C LYS A 57 -0.89 2.39 -11.80
N TYR A 58 -2.09 2.74 -11.36
CA TYR A 58 -2.70 4.03 -11.68
C TYR A 58 -3.56 4.54 -10.52
N ARG A 59 -3.89 5.84 -10.59
CA ARG A 59 -4.86 6.49 -9.71
C ARG A 59 -5.91 7.18 -10.57
N SER A 60 -7.17 7.03 -10.20
CA SER A 60 -8.30 7.64 -10.91
C SER A 60 -9.25 8.34 -9.94
N GLY A 61 -9.95 9.36 -10.42
CA GLY A 61 -10.94 10.10 -9.65
C GLY A 61 -11.88 10.90 -10.54
N VAL A 62 -12.80 11.61 -9.89
CA VAL A 62 -13.79 12.46 -10.53
C VAL A 62 -13.92 13.78 -9.76
N ILE A 63 -14.04 14.88 -10.51
CA ILE A 63 -14.53 16.17 -10.02
C ILE A 63 -15.96 16.33 -10.54
N SER A 64 -16.93 16.41 -9.63
CA SER A 64 -18.35 16.50 -9.96
C SER A 64 -18.91 17.87 -9.56
N PHE A 65 -19.68 18.47 -10.45
CA PHE A 65 -20.34 19.76 -10.26
C PHE A 65 -21.83 19.55 -9.96
N ALA A 66 -22.42 20.44 -9.16
CA ALA A 66 -23.88 20.45 -9.04
C ALA A 66 -24.50 20.89 -10.38
N PRO A 67 -25.74 20.48 -10.71
CA PRO A 67 -26.41 20.92 -11.94
C PRO A 67 -26.44 22.45 -12.08
N SER A 68 -26.52 23.18 -10.95
CA SER A 68 -26.53 24.64 -10.89
C SER A 68 -25.16 25.31 -11.07
N ASP A 69 -24.05 24.58 -10.90
CA ASP A 69 -22.69 25.17 -10.94
C ASP A 69 -22.25 25.51 -12.38
N ALA A 70 -22.75 24.75 -13.37
CA ALA A 70 -22.57 24.94 -14.82
C ALA A 70 -21.23 25.56 -15.28
N PRO A 71 -20.08 24.93 -14.98
CA PRO A 71 -18.77 25.47 -15.32
C PRO A 71 -18.55 25.54 -16.85
N ASN A 72 -17.98 26.65 -17.32
CA ASN A 72 -17.62 26.84 -18.74
C ASN A 72 -16.27 26.20 -19.09
N SER A 73 -15.92 26.12 -20.39
CA SER A 73 -14.67 25.47 -20.84
C SER A 73 -13.40 26.08 -20.25
N GLU A 74 -13.34 27.41 -20.09
CA GLU A 74 -12.19 28.09 -19.49
C GLU A 74 -12.02 27.73 -18.01
N GLN A 75 -13.12 27.66 -17.27
CA GLN A 75 -13.14 27.23 -15.87
C GLN A 75 -12.75 25.76 -15.73
N LEU A 76 -13.19 24.89 -16.65
CA LEU A 76 -12.79 23.48 -16.66
C LEU A 76 -11.28 23.34 -16.88
N GLU A 77 -10.71 24.09 -17.82
CA GLU A 77 -9.26 24.11 -18.08
C GLU A 77 -8.48 24.61 -16.86
N ALA A 78 -8.92 25.72 -16.27
CA ALA A 78 -8.29 26.31 -15.08
C ALA A 78 -8.35 25.39 -13.86
N ILE A 79 -9.43 24.61 -13.69
CA ILE A 79 -9.54 23.58 -12.64
C ILE A 79 -8.57 22.43 -12.91
N MET A 80 -8.45 21.95 -14.16
CA MET A 80 -7.51 20.88 -14.51
C MET A 80 -6.07 21.32 -14.20
N ASP A 81 -5.69 22.54 -14.60
CA ASP A 81 -4.37 23.11 -14.30
C ASP A 81 -4.14 23.29 -12.81
N SER A 82 -5.13 23.82 -12.09
CA SER A 82 -5.04 24.02 -10.64
C SER A 82 -4.94 22.70 -9.90
N PHE A 83 -5.68 21.68 -10.34
CA PHE A 83 -5.60 20.33 -9.79
C PHE A 83 -4.22 19.73 -10.05
N GLU A 84 -3.71 19.81 -11.28
CA GLU A 84 -2.38 19.28 -11.64
C GLU A 84 -1.28 19.95 -10.80
N LYS A 85 -1.29 21.29 -10.69
CA LYS A 85 -0.37 22.04 -9.82
C LYS A 85 -0.42 21.61 -8.35
N THR A 86 -1.59 21.20 -7.86
CA THR A 86 -1.78 20.76 -6.46
C THR A 86 -1.38 19.30 -6.25
N ALA A 87 -1.73 18.42 -7.19
CA ALA A 87 -1.50 16.97 -7.11
C ALA A 87 -0.02 16.61 -7.36
N PHE A 88 0.60 17.30 -8.31
CA PHE A 88 1.97 17.10 -8.79
C PHE A 88 2.94 18.19 -8.33
N ALA A 89 2.58 18.95 -7.29
CA ALA A 89 3.34 20.11 -6.82
C ALA A 89 4.87 19.87 -6.76
N GLY A 90 5.65 20.71 -7.43
CA GLY A 90 7.11 20.61 -7.49
C GLY A 90 7.66 19.64 -8.53
N LEU A 91 6.81 19.11 -9.43
CA LEU A 91 7.21 18.33 -10.58
C LEU A 91 6.86 19.08 -11.87
N ASP A 92 7.77 19.08 -12.82
CA ASP A 92 7.57 19.64 -14.16
C ASP A 92 6.58 18.80 -14.98
N ARG A 93 5.98 19.41 -16.01
CA ARG A 93 4.84 18.83 -16.73
C ARG A 93 5.19 17.56 -17.52
N ASP A 94 6.45 17.43 -17.94
CA ASP A 94 7.04 16.28 -18.63
C ASP A 94 7.33 15.10 -17.70
N ARG A 95 7.29 15.32 -16.37
CA ARG A 95 7.60 14.31 -15.35
C ARG A 95 6.40 13.47 -14.91
N TYR A 96 5.20 13.78 -15.40
CA TYR A 96 4.00 13.01 -15.13
C TYR A 96 3.03 13.01 -16.31
N SER A 97 2.11 12.04 -16.29
CA SER A 97 1.03 11.94 -17.27
C SER A 97 -0.33 11.87 -16.56
N ILE A 98 -1.33 12.50 -17.15
CA ILE A 98 -2.72 12.49 -16.69
C ILE A 98 -3.64 12.63 -17.90
N LEU A 99 -4.70 11.83 -17.90
CA LEU A 99 -5.75 11.82 -18.92
C LEU A 99 -7.03 12.36 -18.29
N TRP A 100 -7.69 13.29 -18.98
CA TRP A 100 -8.92 13.95 -18.55
C TRP A 100 -10.06 13.71 -19.54
N VAL A 101 -11.20 13.27 -19.03
CA VAL A 101 -12.40 12.97 -19.82
C VAL A 101 -13.62 13.61 -19.15
N LYS A 102 -14.38 14.39 -19.90
CA LYS A 102 -15.61 15.05 -19.45
C LYS A 102 -16.83 14.22 -19.76
N HIS A 103 -17.67 14.01 -18.76
CA HIS A 103 -18.96 13.32 -18.86
C HIS A 103 -20.08 14.29 -18.44
N THR A 104 -21.22 14.24 -19.14
CA THR A 104 -22.42 15.04 -18.81
C THR A 104 -23.70 14.21 -18.66
N HIS A 105 -23.61 12.90 -18.90
CA HIS A 105 -24.75 11.96 -19.03
C HIS A 105 -25.35 11.45 -17.70
N THR A 106 -24.87 11.91 -16.54
CA THR A 106 -25.22 11.32 -15.24
C THR A 106 -26.51 11.93 -14.68
N GLY A 107 -27.69 11.33 -14.95
CA GLY A 107 -28.97 11.43 -14.22
C GLY A 107 -29.68 12.79 -14.05
N ASP A 108 -28.93 13.89 -13.91
CA ASP A 108 -29.37 15.25 -13.61
C ASP A 108 -28.62 16.30 -14.49
N ASN A 109 -28.05 15.90 -15.64
CA ASN A 109 -27.25 16.76 -16.54
C ASN A 109 -26.02 17.42 -15.86
N ARG A 110 -25.39 16.70 -14.91
CA ARG A 110 -24.22 17.18 -14.16
C ARG A 110 -22.96 17.07 -15.00
N VAL A 111 -22.12 18.10 -14.94
CA VAL A 111 -20.76 18.04 -15.46
C VAL A 111 -19.87 17.23 -14.51
N GLU A 112 -19.15 16.26 -15.04
CA GLU A 112 -18.15 15.46 -14.34
C GLU A 112 -16.84 15.42 -15.12
N LEU A 113 -15.74 15.78 -14.47
CA LEU A 113 -14.38 15.61 -14.99
C LEU A 113 -13.75 14.38 -14.38
N HIS A 114 -13.66 13.31 -15.15
CA HIS A 114 -12.93 12.11 -14.76
C HIS A 114 -11.46 12.24 -15.15
N PHE A 115 -10.59 11.75 -14.29
CA PHE A 115 -9.16 11.67 -14.59
C PHE A 115 -8.56 10.33 -14.23
N ILE A 116 -7.49 9.98 -14.95
CA ILE A 116 -6.64 8.83 -14.66
C ILE A 116 -5.18 9.22 -14.85
N THR A 117 -4.34 8.88 -13.88
CA THR A 117 -2.89 9.13 -13.92
C THR A 117 -2.12 7.83 -13.64
N PRO A 118 -1.11 7.48 -14.44
CA PRO A 118 -0.18 6.41 -14.12
C PRO A 118 0.57 6.72 -12.81
N ARG A 119 0.76 5.72 -11.96
CA ARG A 119 1.34 5.90 -10.61
C ARG A 119 2.88 5.88 -10.65
N VAL A 120 3.46 6.66 -11.56
CA VAL A 120 4.91 6.73 -11.83
C VAL A 120 5.32 8.18 -12.07
N GLU A 121 6.50 8.55 -11.59
CA GLU A 121 7.20 9.77 -11.97
C GLU A 121 8.16 9.42 -13.13
N LEU A 122 8.01 10.11 -14.26
CA LEU A 122 8.52 9.65 -15.56
C LEU A 122 10.04 9.73 -15.68
N THR A 123 10.70 10.65 -14.97
CA THR A 123 12.16 10.78 -15.03
C THR A 123 12.88 9.72 -14.20
N THR A 124 12.46 9.51 -12.96
CA THR A 124 13.11 8.59 -12.02
C THR A 124 12.56 7.17 -12.10
N GLY A 125 11.40 6.97 -12.74
CA GLY A 125 10.68 5.69 -12.76
C GLY A 125 10.13 5.25 -11.41
N LYS A 126 10.20 6.10 -10.36
CA LYS A 126 9.72 5.78 -9.01
C LYS A 126 8.19 5.87 -8.95
N SER A 127 7.58 5.10 -8.04
CA SER A 127 6.13 5.16 -7.85
C SER A 127 5.68 6.51 -7.27
N LEU A 128 4.73 7.16 -7.94
CA LEU A 128 4.21 8.48 -7.63
C LEU A 128 2.76 8.41 -7.11
N ASN A 129 2.54 8.72 -5.82
CA ASN A 129 1.19 8.73 -5.25
C ASN A 129 0.61 10.13 -5.12
N ILE A 130 -0.24 10.54 -6.06
CA ILE A 130 -0.91 11.86 -6.02
C ILE A 130 -1.96 12.01 -4.91
N ALA A 131 -2.43 10.92 -4.31
CA ALA A 131 -3.47 10.90 -3.28
C ALA A 131 -3.07 10.02 -2.09
N PRO A 132 -2.29 10.55 -1.13
CA PRO A 132 -1.89 9.81 0.07
C PRO A 132 -3.11 9.44 0.95
N PRO A 133 -2.96 8.49 1.91
CA PRO A 133 -3.98 8.24 2.92
C PRO A 133 -4.42 9.55 3.59
N GLY A 134 -5.73 9.78 3.72
CA GLY A 134 -6.25 11.07 4.21
C GLY A 134 -6.31 12.19 3.15
N TRP A 135 -6.20 11.88 1.85
CA TRP A 135 -6.25 12.85 0.75
C TRP A 135 -7.40 13.86 0.83
N GLY A 136 -8.53 13.51 1.46
CA GLY A 136 -9.66 14.42 1.66
C GLY A 136 -9.26 15.69 2.41
N ASN A 137 -8.41 15.57 3.44
CA ASN A 137 -7.91 16.72 4.19
C ASN A 137 -6.88 17.54 3.39
N TYR A 138 -6.13 16.89 2.50
CA TYR A 138 -5.13 17.53 1.65
C TYR A 138 -5.76 18.37 0.54
N PHE A 139 -6.80 17.85 -0.14
CA PHE A 139 -7.47 18.55 -1.24
C PHE A 139 -8.67 19.41 -0.78
N ARG A 140 -9.09 19.34 0.49
CA ARG A 140 -10.19 20.15 1.04
C ARG A 140 -9.97 21.66 0.81
N PRO A 141 -8.81 22.26 1.16
CA PRO A 141 -8.57 23.69 0.94
C PRO A 141 -8.61 24.09 -0.54
N TRP A 142 -8.09 23.23 -1.44
CA TRP A 142 -8.16 23.43 -2.89
C TRP A 142 -9.60 23.44 -3.41
N ARG A 143 -10.40 22.45 -2.99
CA ARG A 143 -11.81 22.37 -3.36
C ARG A 143 -12.57 23.59 -2.83
N ASP A 144 -12.32 23.96 -1.58
CA ASP A 144 -13.03 25.04 -0.89
C ASP A 144 -12.67 26.41 -1.48
N SER A 145 -11.42 26.67 -1.85
CA SER A 145 -11.04 27.90 -2.55
C SER A 145 -11.81 28.08 -3.85
N TRP A 146 -11.93 27.03 -4.66
CA TRP A 146 -12.69 27.07 -5.92
C TRP A 146 -14.20 27.24 -5.67
N ASN A 147 -14.76 26.51 -4.69
CA ASN A 147 -16.17 26.64 -4.32
C ASN A 147 -16.52 28.06 -3.86
N TYR A 148 -15.68 28.67 -3.02
CA TYR A 148 -15.92 30.03 -2.56
C TYR A 148 -15.72 31.08 -3.66
N SER A 149 -14.68 30.94 -4.49
CA SER A 149 -14.38 31.92 -5.55
C SER A 149 -15.42 31.96 -6.66
N HIS A 150 -16.11 30.84 -6.94
CA HIS A 150 -17.10 30.73 -8.02
C HIS A 150 -18.53 30.55 -7.51
N SER A 151 -18.74 30.69 -6.19
CA SER A 151 -20.03 30.44 -5.54
C SER A 151 -20.62 29.06 -5.86
N TRP A 152 -19.77 28.06 -6.13
CA TRP A 152 -20.20 26.71 -6.45
C TRP A 152 -20.62 25.93 -5.23
N ALA A 153 -21.37 24.86 -5.48
CA ALA A 153 -21.90 24.00 -4.46
C ALA A 153 -20.81 23.28 -3.66
N SER A 154 -20.63 23.68 -2.40
CA SER A 154 -19.85 22.95 -1.39
C SER A 154 -20.58 21.70 -0.86
N PRO A 155 -19.90 20.55 -0.77
CA PRO A 155 -20.44 19.32 -0.19
C PRO A 155 -20.58 19.37 1.34
N ASP A 156 -19.93 20.33 2.02
CA ASP A 156 -20.04 20.51 3.48
C ASP A 156 -21.09 21.56 3.88
N ASP A 157 -21.89 22.04 2.91
CA ASP A 157 -22.95 23.01 3.16
C ASP A 157 -24.11 22.35 3.94
N PRO A 158 -24.44 22.83 5.16
CA PRO A 158 -25.50 22.28 5.98
C PRO A 158 -26.87 22.26 5.30
N GLN A 159 -27.16 23.20 4.39
CA GLN A 159 -28.43 23.24 3.66
C GLN A 159 -28.50 22.23 2.50
N ARG A 160 -27.33 21.77 2.03
CA ARG A 160 -27.21 20.65 1.06
C ARG A 160 -26.89 19.32 1.73
N ALA A 161 -26.76 19.29 3.06
CA ALA A 161 -26.66 18.05 3.79
C ALA A 161 -27.92 17.22 3.50
N ARG A 162 -27.74 16.15 2.73
CA ARG A 162 -28.84 15.29 2.32
C ARG A 162 -29.57 14.79 3.56
N ALA A 163 -30.86 15.10 3.69
CA ALA A 163 -31.74 14.46 4.67
C ALA A 163 -31.83 12.93 4.45
N TYR A 164 -31.54 12.48 3.23
CA TYR A 164 -31.60 11.10 2.77
C TYR A 164 -30.56 10.87 1.65
N HIS A 165 -29.76 9.80 1.74
CA HIS A 165 -28.82 9.41 0.67
C HIS A 165 -29.49 8.34 -0.21
N PRO A 166 -29.83 8.62 -1.48
CA PRO A 166 -30.41 7.60 -2.35
C PRO A 166 -29.38 6.51 -2.65
N GLY A 167 -29.67 5.30 -2.18
CA GLY A 167 -29.34 4.06 -2.89
C GLY A 167 -27.96 3.43 -2.68
N TYR A 168 -27.62 3.00 -1.45
CA TYR A 168 -26.78 1.80 -1.25
C TYR A 168 -27.50 0.55 -1.80
N GLN A 169 -28.81 0.61 -2.05
CA GLN A 169 -29.63 -0.48 -2.58
C GLN A 169 -29.20 -0.95 -3.98
N ALA A 170 -28.76 -0.04 -4.88
CA ALA A 170 -28.20 -0.43 -6.18
C ALA A 170 -26.79 -1.06 -6.10
N LEU A 171 -26.01 -0.69 -5.07
CA LEU A 171 -24.71 -1.30 -4.75
C LEU A 171 -24.88 -2.65 -4.04
N VAL A 172 -25.93 -2.79 -3.23
CA VAL A 172 -26.37 -4.02 -2.60
C VAL A 172 -26.91 -4.97 -3.65
N ASP A 173 -27.77 -4.55 -4.58
CA ASP A 173 -28.29 -5.41 -5.66
C ASP A 173 -27.17 -5.88 -6.62
N ALA A 174 -26.20 -5.00 -6.94
CA ALA A 174 -25.03 -5.36 -7.75
C ALA A 174 -24.00 -6.21 -6.98
N SER A 175 -24.04 -6.20 -5.65
CA SER A 175 -23.24 -7.06 -4.77
C SER A 175 -23.93 -8.40 -4.56
N SER A 176 -25.24 -8.42 -4.30
CA SER A 176 -26.11 -9.58 -4.14
C SER A 176 -26.15 -10.43 -5.41
N ARG A 177 -26.30 -9.83 -6.61
CA ARG A 177 -26.16 -10.55 -7.90
C ARG A 177 -24.77 -11.15 -8.13
N ARG A 178 -23.73 -10.58 -7.51
CA ARG A 178 -22.34 -11.08 -7.59
C ARG A 178 -22.06 -12.15 -6.53
N LEU A 179 -22.81 -12.14 -5.44
CA LEU A 179 -22.78 -13.10 -4.34
C LEU A 179 -23.56 -14.38 -4.65
N GLU A 180 -24.68 -14.31 -5.37
CA GLU A 180 -25.40 -15.50 -5.88
C GLU A 180 -24.52 -16.36 -6.80
N LEU A 181 -23.57 -15.74 -7.50
CA LEU A 181 -22.61 -16.42 -8.37
C LEU A 181 -21.41 -17.04 -7.60
N THR A 182 -21.20 -16.73 -6.32
CA THR A 182 -19.96 -17.10 -5.60
C THR A 182 -20.13 -17.73 -4.21
N GLY A 183 -21.36 -17.83 -3.68
CA GLY A 183 -21.69 -18.76 -2.59
C GLY A 183 -20.94 -18.58 -1.26
N LYS A 184 -20.50 -17.36 -0.89
CA LYS A 184 -19.84 -17.09 0.41
C LYS A 184 -20.54 -15.98 1.19
N SER A 185 -20.99 -16.29 2.41
CA SER A 185 -21.71 -15.39 3.30
C SER A 185 -20.79 -14.84 4.40
N THR A 186 -20.46 -13.54 4.36
CA THR A 186 -19.95 -12.78 5.52
C THR A 186 -20.16 -11.28 5.28
N HIS A 187 -21.10 -10.66 5.99
CA HIS A 187 -21.24 -9.19 6.05
C HIS A 187 -20.12 -8.58 6.91
N THR A 188 -19.59 -7.42 6.52
CA THR A 188 -18.54 -6.73 7.28
C THR A 188 -19.13 -5.89 8.43
N ARG A 189 -18.30 -5.49 9.41
CA ARG A 189 -18.73 -4.64 10.54
C ARG A 189 -19.37 -3.32 10.10
N GLU A 190 -18.93 -2.79 8.96
CA GLU A 190 -19.43 -1.52 8.44
C GLU A 190 -20.81 -1.67 7.79
N ASP A 191 -21.08 -2.83 7.18
CA ASP A 191 -22.40 -3.16 6.63
C ASP A 191 -23.48 -3.17 7.72
N TYR A 192 -23.19 -3.78 8.88
CA TYR A 192 -24.12 -3.81 10.01
C TYR A 192 -24.37 -2.42 10.61
N ARG A 193 -23.33 -1.58 10.73
CA ARG A 193 -23.52 -0.19 11.19
C ARG A 193 -24.45 0.57 10.25
N GLN A 194 -24.23 0.43 8.94
CA GLN A 194 -25.02 1.13 7.95
C GLN A 194 -26.49 0.69 7.95
N ILE A 195 -26.76 -0.62 8.09
CA ILE A 195 -28.12 -1.16 8.19
C ILE A 195 -28.84 -0.60 9.41
N ILE A 196 -28.19 -0.63 10.59
CA ILE A 196 -28.77 -0.14 11.84
C ILE A 196 -29.03 1.37 11.76
N THR A 197 -28.10 2.14 11.19
CA THR A 197 -28.28 3.59 11.00
C THR A 197 -29.43 3.90 10.05
N ASN A 198 -29.58 3.17 8.94
CA ASN A 198 -30.70 3.36 8.02
C ASN A 198 -32.06 3.08 8.68
N TYR A 199 -32.14 2.04 9.51
CA TYR A 199 -33.36 1.68 10.23
C TYR A 199 -33.78 2.75 11.25
N VAL A 200 -32.82 3.31 12.00
CA VAL A 200 -33.09 4.42 12.93
C VAL A 200 -33.54 5.66 12.17
N THR A 201 -32.88 5.99 11.06
CA THR A 201 -33.23 7.14 10.22
C THR A 201 -34.64 7.03 9.61
N GLU A 202 -35.08 5.85 9.17
CA GLU A 202 -36.45 5.69 8.66
C GLU A 202 -37.51 5.90 9.75
N ASN A 203 -37.25 5.43 10.97
CA ASN A 203 -38.17 5.66 12.10
C ASN A 203 -38.17 7.12 12.58
N ILE A 204 -37.09 7.87 12.35
CA ILE A 204 -37.08 9.33 12.50
C ILE A 204 -38.00 9.97 11.45
N ARG A 205 -37.92 9.53 10.18
CA ARG A 205 -38.76 10.01 9.08
C ARG A 205 -40.25 9.77 9.33
N LEU A 206 -40.58 8.61 9.89
CA LEU A 206 -41.95 8.25 10.28
C LEU A 206 -42.43 8.97 11.56
N GLY A 207 -41.63 9.87 12.14
CA GLY A 207 -41.95 10.63 13.34
C GLY A 207 -41.96 9.82 14.64
N ARG A 208 -41.47 8.57 14.60
CA ARG A 208 -41.44 7.62 15.72
C ARG A 208 -40.24 7.83 16.63
N VAL A 209 -39.15 8.37 16.08
CA VAL A 209 -37.94 8.74 16.84
C VAL A 209 -37.75 10.24 16.79
N LYS A 210 -37.95 10.90 17.94
CA LYS A 210 -37.90 12.35 18.06
C LYS A 210 -36.71 12.88 18.85
N ASP A 211 -35.96 12.02 19.51
CA ASP A 211 -34.75 12.36 20.25
C ASP A 211 -33.95 11.09 20.53
N ARG A 212 -32.79 11.26 21.15
CA ARG A 212 -31.90 10.15 21.48
C ARG A 212 -32.57 9.07 22.34
N THR A 213 -33.45 9.46 23.26
CA THR A 213 -34.16 8.52 24.14
C THR A 213 -35.08 7.62 23.31
N HIS A 214 -35.78 8.18 22.33
CA HIS A 214 -36.57 7.37 21.39
C HIS A 214 -35.70 6.48 20.49
N ALA A 215 -34.50 6.93 20.09
CA ALA A 215 -33.59 6.13 19.28
C ALA A 215 -33.06 4.92 20.06
N ILE A 216 -32.73 5.10 21.34
CA ILE A 216 -32.35 4.02 22.26
C ILE A 216 -33.51 3.03 22.43
N ALA A 217 -34.71 3.51 22.74
CA ALA A 217 -35.89 2.67 22.91
C ALA A 217 -36.24 1.87 21.64
N LEU A 218 -36.06 2.46 20.46
CA LEU A 218 -36.25 1.76 19.18
C LEU A 218 -35.25 0.62 19.00
N LEU A 219 -33.98 0.85 19.32
CA LEU A 219 -32.92 -0.16 19.19
C LEU A 219 -33.14 -1.32 20.19
N GLU A 220 -33.51 -1.01 21.42
CA GLU A 220 -33.83 -2.03 22.44
C GLU A 220 -35.05 -2.87 22.05
N ARG A 221 -36.14 -2.24 21.57
CA ARG A 221 -37.32 -2.95 21.04
C ARG A 221 -37.01 -3.82 19.83
N SER A 222 -35.94 -3.51 19.11
CA SER A 222 -35.48 -4.26 17.94
C SER A 222 -34.46 -5.36 18.30
N GLY A 223 -34.31 -5.67 19.60
CA GLY A 223 -33.45 -6.77 20.08
C GLY A 223 -31.98 -6.41 20.25
N PHE A 224 -31.61 -5.12 20.28
CA PHE A 224 -30.24 -4.69 20.56
C PHE A 224 -30.05 -4.34 22.03
N GLN A 225 -29.01 -4.88 22.65
CA GLN A 225 -28.56 -4.49 23.99
C GLN A 225 -27.65 -3.25 23.91
N ILE A 226 -27.99 -2.20 24.65
CA ILE A 226 -27.15 -0.99 24.74
C ILE A 226 -26.08 -1.20 25.80
N THR A 227 -24.82 -1.34 25.36
CA THR A 227 -23.69 -1.62 26.25
C THR A 227 -23.01 -0.36 26.80
N ARG A 228 -23.06 0.75 26.04
CA ARG A 228 -22.50 2.05 26.46
C ARG A 228 -23.12 3.19 25.66
N ALA A 229 -23.48 4.27 26.34
CA ALA A 229 -23.95 5.52 25.75
C ALA A 229 -23.01 6.66 26.19
N GLY A 230 -22.30 7.30 25.26
CA GLY A 230 -21.48 8.50 25.52
C GLY A 230 -22.06 9.73 24.83
N GLU A 231 -21.43 10.90 24.92
CA GLU A 231 -22.01 12.16 24.42
C GLU A 231 -22.40 12.10 22.94
N ASP A 232 -21.52 11.63 22.04
CA ASP A 232 -21.76 11.58 20.58
C ASP A 232 -21.91 10.17 19.98
N TYR A 233 -22.18 9.16 20.81
CA TYR A 233 -22.26 7.77 20.34
C TYR A 233 -23.08 6.83 21.23
N ILE A 234 -23.52 5.72 20.62
CA ILE A 234 -24.20 4.60 21.28
C ILE A 234 -23.53 3.28 20.84
N THR A 235 -23.27 2.37 21.78
CA THR A 235 -22.67 1.06 21.48
C THR A 235 -23.70 -0.04 21.69
N VAL A 236 -24.01 -0.76 20.63
CA VAL A 236 -25.05 -1.81 20.59
C VAL A 236 -24.45 -3.20 20.44
N PHE A 237 -25.12 -4.21 20.98
CA PHE A 237 -24.79 -5.63 20.86
C PHE A 237 -26.05 -6.43 20.54
N ASN A 238 -25.91 -7.48 19.74
CA ASN A 238 -26.97 -8.45 19.46
C ASN A 238 -26.31 -9.83 19.30
N GLU A 239 -26.91 -10.87 19.89
CA GLU A 239 -26.38 -12.24 19.90
C GLU A 239 -26.19 -12.82 18.48
N GLN A 240 -27.07 -12.45 17.53
CA GLN A 240 -26.97 -12.89 16.13
C GLN A 240 -25.80 -12.23 15.38
N ILE A 241 -25.34 -11.06 15.85
CA ILE A 241 -24.21 -10.33 15.26
C ILE A 241 -22.88 -10.73 15.94
N GLY A 242 -22.93 -11.21 17.19
CA GLY A 242 -21.78 -11.77 17.93
C GLY A 242 -20.69 -10.75 18.31
N GLN A 243 -20.88 -9.45 18.04
CA GLN A 243 -19.87 -8.40 18.30
C GLN A 243 -20.50 -7.06 18.69
N LYS A 244 -19.76 -6.26 19.48
CA LYS A 244 -20.16 -4.91 19.88
C LYS A 244 -19.92 -3.90 18.73
N LEU A 245 -20.95 -3.12 18.41
CA LEU A 245 -20.95 -2.12 17.35
C LEU A 245 -21.16 -0.72 17.94
N ARG A 246 -20.17 0.15 17.80
CA ARG A 246 -20.28 1.56 18.16
C ARG A 246 -20.85 2.35 16.98
N LEU A 247 -22.02 2.95 17.19
CA LEU A 247 -22.73 3.84 16.27
C LEU A 247 -22.36 5.29 16.61
N LYS A 248 -21.85 6.03 15.63
CA LYS A 248 -21.39 7.43 15.78
C LYS A 248 -22.13 8.31 14.77
N GLY A 249 -22.42 9.54 15.15
CA GLY A 249 -23.07 10.53 14.27
C GLY A 249 -24.09 11.39 15.02
N GLY A 250 -24.49 12.51 14.41
CA GLY A 250 -25.33 13.53 15.06
C GLY A 250 -26.64 12.99 15.64
N ILE A 251 -27.28 12.01 14.99
CA ILE A 251 -28.53 11.39 15.46
C ILE A 251 -28.36 10.53 16.74
N TYR A 252 -27.12 10.20 17.10
CA TYR A 252 -26.79 9.43 18.30
C TYR A 252 -26.24 10.31 19.44
N SER A 253 -26.15 11.63 19.22
CA SER A 253 -25.67 12.58 20.22
C SER A 253 -26.71 12.86 21.30
N ALA A 254 -26.27 13.13 22.52
CA ALA A 254 -27.11 13.45 23.69
C ALA A 254 -28.01 14.67 23.46
N SER A 255 -27.54 15.64 22.68
CA SER A 255 -28.22 16.89 22.39
C SER A 255 -29.21 16.81 21.23
N TRP A 256 -29.33 15.65 20.57
CA TRP A 256 -30.16 15.51 19.37
C TRP A 256 -31.67 15.45 19.68
N ARG A 257 -32.43 16.37 19.09
CA ARG A 257 -33.91 16.45 19.12
C ARG A 257 -34.46 16.75 17.72
N LEU A 258 -35.55 16.09 17.34
CA LEU A 258 -36.30 16.28 16.10
C LEU A 258 -37.19 17.51 16.22
N GLY A 259 -37.01 18.49 15.34
CA GLY A 259 -37.80 19.74 15.32
C GLY A 259 -37.12 20.95 15.99
N GLN A 260 -36.03 20.76 16.74
CA GLN A 260 -35.06 21.85 16.97
C GLN A 260 -34.20 21.97 15.72
N GLY A 261 -34.63 22.83 14.80
CA GLY A 261 -33.72 23.34 13.78
C GLY A 261 -32.58 24.09 14.44
N LEU A 262 -31.39 23.97 13.87
CA LEU A 262 -30.37 25.01 13.96
C LEU A 262 -31.01 26.35 13.60
N THR A 263 -31.47 27.11 14.60
CA THR A 263 -32.00 28.46 14.37
C THR A 263 -31.61 29.34 15.54
N ALA A 264 -30.62 30.21 15.33
CA ALA A 264 -30.72 31.66 15.56
C ALA A 264 -29.33 32.30 15.52
N GLU A 265 -28.66 32.26 14.38
CA GLU A 265 -27.74 33.32 13.95
C GLU A 265 -27.65 33.23 12.43
N THR A 266 -27.95 34.33 11.75
CA THR A 266 -28.05 34.47 10.28
C THR A 266 -29.38 34.03 9.63
N ARG A 267 -30.50 34.50 10.18
CA ARG A 267 -31.55 35.09 9.31
C ARG A 267 -31.28 36.58 9.24
N SER A 268 -30.38 36.96 8.34
CA SER A 268 -30.24 38.35 7.86
C SER A 268 -29.64 38.29 6.47
N GLY A 269 -30.34 38.92 5.51
CA GLY A 269 -29.73 39.41 4.29
C GLY A 269 -29.34 38.36 3.26
N GLN A 270 -30.15 38.27 2.22
CA GLN A 270 -29.58 38.39 0.88
C GLN A 270 -28.80 39.72 0.81
N GLU A 271 -27.57 39.70 1.27
CA GLU A 271 -26.50 40.65 0.96
C GLU A 271 -25.22 39.95 1.41
N THR A 272 -24.54 39.33 0.46
CA THR A 272 -23.21 38.74 0.65
C THR A 272 -22.31 39.78 1.30
N ASP A 273 -21.97 39.59 2.58
CA ASP A 273 -20.85 40.30 3.18
C ASP A 273 -19.58 39.86 2.43
N ARG A 274 -19.17 40.71 1.48
CA ARG A 274 -17.98 40.50 0.63
C ARG A 274 -16.75 40.27 1.51
N ASN A 275 -16.70 40.83 2.73
CA ASN A 275 -15.58 40.65 3.64
C ASN A 275 -15.47 39.23 4.21
N LEU A 276 -16.58 38.60 4.62
CA LEU A 276 -16.60 37.22 5.11
C LEU A 276 -16.23 36.21 4.01
N THR A 277 -16.73 36.41 2.79
CA THR A 277 -16.39 35.56 1.64
C THR A 277 -14.92 35.71 1.25
N GLN A 278 -14.42 36.95 1.20
CA GLN A 278 -13.01 37.23 0.92
C GLN A 278 -12.09 36.63 1.99
N THR A 279 -12.50 36.65 3.26
CA THR A 279 -11.76 36.05 4.38
C THR A 279 -11.66 34.53 4.23
N ARG A 280 -12.76 33.85 3.88
CA ARG A 280 -12.78 32.39 3.63
C ARG A 280 -11.95 31.99 2.42
N ILE A 281 -11.99 32.78 1.34
CA ILE A 281 -11.14 32.59 0.16
C ILE A 281 -9.66 32.70 0.57
N ARG A 282 -9.28 33.79 1.26
CA ARG A 282 -7.89 33.99 1.73
C ARG A 282 -7.43 32.87 2.66
N ALA A 283 -8.26 32.44 3.60
CA ALA A 283 -7.94 31.34 4.51
C ALA A 283 -7.69 30.03 3.75
N SER A 284 -8.59 29.67 2.83
CA SER A 284 -8.47 28.45 2.01
C SER A 284 -7.25 28.51 1.07
N GLN A 285 -6.96 29.67 0.47
CA GLN A 285 -5.77 29.88 -0.36
C GLN A 285 -4.47 29.82 0.43
N THR A 286 -4.47 30.35 1.66
CA THR A 286 -3.32 30.28 2.57
C THR A 286 -3.02 28.84 2.96
N GLU A 287 -4.06 28.10 3.37
CA GLU A 287 -3.90 26.69 3.71
C GLU A 287 -3.46 25.87 2.49
N LEU A 288 -4.05 26.09 1.31
CA LEU A 288 -3.64 25.45 0.06
C LEU A 288 -2.16 25.71 -0.25
N THR A 289 -1.70 26.95 -0.12
CA THR A 289 -0.30 27.33 -0.36
C THR A 289 0.63 26.57 0.58
N THR A 290 0.26 26.42 1.85
CA THR A 290 1.02 25.61 2.82
C THR A 290 1.08 24.14 2.40
N ARG A 291 -0.04 23.53 1.99
CA ARG A 291 -0.06 22.14 1.53
C ARG A 291 0.78 21.93 0.27
N ILE A 292 0.73 22.87 -0.68
CA ILE A 292 1.56 22.84 -1.89
C ILE A 292 3.03 22.90 -1.51
N LYS A 293 3.45 23.79 -0.59
CA LYS A 293 4.85 23.86 -0.13
C LYS A 293 5.32 22.57 0.53
N GLU A 294 4.52 21.97 1.41
CA GLU A 294 4.81 20.67 2.02
C GLU A 294 4.97 19.58 0.95
N ARG A 295 4.12 19.61 -0.06
CA ARG A 295 4.14 18.66 -1.16
C ARG A 295 5.35 18.83 -2.07
N VAL A 296 5.71 20.06 -2.41
CA VAL A 296 6.94 20.40 -3.14
C VAL A 296 8.14 19.83 -2.39
N LYS A 297 8.25 20.09 -1.08
CA LYS A 297 9.34 19.55 -0.25
C LYS A 297 9.39 18.02 -0.29
N TYR A 298 8.23 17.35 -0.16
CA TYR A 298 8.15 15.89 -0.24
C TYR A 298 8.58 15.36 -1.61
N ASN A 299 8.05 15.95 -2.69
CA ASN A 299 8.32 15.51 -4.06
C ASN A 299 9.78 15.78 -4.44
N LEU A 300 10.36 16.92 -4.08
CA LEU A 300 11.79 17.21 -4.27
C LEU A 300 12.68 16.27 -3.45
N CYS A 301 12.33 15.96 -2.20
CA CYS A 301 13.10 14.99 -1.41
C CYS A 301 13.10 13.58 -2.03
N ARG A 302 11.99 13.20 -2.66
CA ARG A 302 11.79 11.83 -3.17
C ARG A 302 12.22 11.64 -4.62
N TYR A 303 11.99 12.66 -5.45
CA TYR A 303 12.15 12.66 -6.90
C TYR A 303 13.03 13.82 -7.41
N GLY A 304 13.57 14.66 -6.53
CA GLY A 304 14.52 15.70 -6.91
C GLY A 304 15.85 15.09 -7.33
N GLU A 305 16.45 15.69 -8.35
CA GLU A 305 17.77 15.30 -8.86
C GLU A 305 18.86 15.80 -7.90
N ASN A 306 19.90 14.99 -7.68
CA ASN A 306 21.18 15.53 -7.25
C ASN A 306 21.72 16.34 -8.44
N GLU A 307 21.62 17.67 -8.42
CA GLU A 307 22.26 18.54 -9.43
C GLU A 307 23.77 18.22 -9.59
N ALA A 308 24.40 17.68 -8.54
CA ALA A 308 25.76 17.17 -8.55
C ALA A 308 26.01 15.99 -9.52
N VAL A 309 24.97 15.28 -9.98
CA VAL A 309 25.10 14.20 -10.96
C VAL A 309 24.97 14.72 -12.39
N HIS A 310 24.20 15.79 -12.63
CA HIS A 310 24.05 16.36 -13.96
C HIS A 310 25.24 17.26 -14.34
N GLN A 311 25.78 18.05 -13.40
CA GLN A 311 27.03 18.79 -13.61
C GLN A 311 28.25 17.86 -13.73
N ARG A 312 28.34 16.77 -12.94
CA ARG A 312 29.40 15.75 -13.16
C ARG A 312 29.27 15.01 -14.49
N SER A 313 28.05 14.87 -15.03
CA SER A 313 27.82 14.21 -16.32
C SER A 313 28.14 15.13 -17.51
N MET A 314 27.94 16.45 -17.39
CA MET A 314 28.33 17.43 -18.42
C MET A 314 29.81 17.85 -18.33
N GLU A 315 30.40 17.89 -17.14
CA GLU A 315 31.84 18.17 -16.97
C GLU A 315 32.73 16.99 -17.37
N MET A 316 32.32 15.73 -17.11
CA MET A 316 33.09 14.56 -17.57
C MET A 316 33.14 14.40 -19.09
N VAL A 317 32.28 15.07 -19.85
CA VAL A 317 32.29 15.07 -21.32
C VAL A 317 33.27 16.12 -21.88
N SER A 318 33.72 17.08 -21.07
CA SER A 318 34.48 18.26 -21.57
C SER A 318 35.95 18.30 -21.13
N THR A 319 36.39 17.44 -20.21
CA THR A 319 37.77 17.45 -19.68
C THR A 319 38.40 16.06 -19.63
N SER A 320 38.66 15.45 -20.78
CA SER A 320 39.73 14.44 -20.92
C SER A 320 40.14 14.20 -22.37
N ALA A 321 40.55 15.26 -23.06
CA ALA A 321 41.43 15.12 -24.23
C ALA A 321 42.89 14.99 -23.75
N SER A 322 43.25 13.92 -23.03
CA SER A 322 44.66 13.54 -22.80
C SER A 322 44.78 12.05 -22.42
N SER A 323 45.32 11.26 -23.36
CA SER A 323 46.04 9.99 -23.19
C SER A 323 45.96 9.21 -21.84
N ASN A 324 45.11 8.18 -21.77
CA ASN A 324 45.53 6.77 -21.69
C ASN A 324 44.37 5.80 -21.44
N SER A 325 44.32 4.74 -22.25
CA SER A 325 43.64 3.44 -22.11
C SER A 325 42.30 3.39 -21.35
N TYR A 326 41.20 3.64 -22.07
CA TYR A 326 39.86 3.26 -21.60
C TYR A 326 39.50 1.84 -22.03
N GLU A 327 39.02 1.05 -21.08
CA GLU A 327 38.30 -0.18 -21.33
C GLU A 327 37.03 0.13 -22.15
N PRO A 328 36.83 -0.52 -23.32
CA PRO A 328 35.68 -0.21 -24.17
C PRO A 328 34.34 -0.56 -23.47
N LEU A 329 33.30 0.23 -23.75
CA LEU A 329 31.98 0.17 -23.09
C LEU A 329 31.36 -1.24 -23.10
N ASN A 330 31.63 -2.03 -24.13
CA ASN A 330 31.20 -3.43 -24.20
C ASN A 330 31.78 -4.29 -23.07
N ARG A 331 33.04 -4.06 -22.68
CA ARG A 331 33.77 -4.80 -21.64
C ARG A 331 33.39 -4.31 -20.25
N PHE A 332 33.17 -3.00 -20.09
CA PHE A 332 32.55 -2.44 -18.90
C PHE A 332 31.13 -3.00 -18.68
N LEU A 333 30.30 -3.03 -19.72
CA LEU A 333 28.95 -3.59 -19.66
C LEU A 333 28.98 -5.11 -19.46
N ALA A 334 29.90 -5.84 -20.07
CA ALA A 334 30.10 -7.28 -19.81
C ALA A 334 30.53 -7.54 -18.36
N ARG A 335 31.34 -6.66 -17.76
CA ARG A 335 31.70 -6.76 -16.34
C ARG A 335 30.50 -6.48 -15.42
N GLN A 336 29.70 -5.46 -15.73
CA GLN A 336 28.56 -5.05 -14.89
C GLN A 336 27.31 -5.92 -15.09
N LEU A 337 27.15 -6.52 -16.26
CA LEU A 337 25.93 -7.24 -16.67
C LEU A 337 26.18 -8.73 -16.96
N GLY A 338 27.44 -9.19 -17.07
CA GLY A 338 27.77 -10.56 -17.46
C GLY A 338 27.29 -10.89 -18.88
N ASP A 339 26.77 -12.10 -19.07
CA ASP A 339 26.18 -12.59 -20.34
C ASP A 339 24.95 -11.77 -20.81
N ASP A 340 24.44 -10.85 -19.99
CA ASP A 340 23.35 -9.94 -20.34
C ASP A 340 23.82 -8.69 -21.13
N ALA A 341 25.12 -8.53 -21.41
CA ALA A 341 25.64 -7.40 -22.16
C ALA A 341 25.18 -7.44 -23.64
N ILE A 342 24.49 -6.38 -24.08
CA ILE A 342 23.77 -6.31 -25.36
C ILE A 342 24.69 -6.29 -26.60
N CYS A 343 26.01 -6.12 -26.44
CA CYS A 343 26.94 -5.87 -27.55
C CYS A 343 27.67 -7.10 -28.13
N GLY A 344 27.31 -8.32 -27.72
CA GLY A 344 28.04 -9.54 -28.12
C GLY A 344 27.27 -10.45 -29.06
N GLN A 345 27.00 -10.04 -30.31
CA GLN A 345 26.95 -10.96 -31.46
C GLN A 345 26.87 -10.19 -32.78
N SER A 346 27.87 -10.46 -33.62
CA SER A 346 28.06 -9.91 -34.97
C SER A 346 26.79 -10.04 -35.81
N ILE A 347 26.25 -8.92 -36.28
CA ILE A 347 25.33 -8.92 -37.41
C ILE A 347 26.16 -9.35 -38.60
N ALA A 348 26.00 -10.60 -39.01
CA ALA A 348 26.53 -11.11 -40.26
C ALA A 348 26.13 -10.13 -41.38
N ARG A 349 27.15 -9.56 -42.01
CA ARG A 349 27.04 -8.79 -43.24
C ARG A 349 26.52 -9.75 -44.30
N ASP A 350 25.32 -9.49 -44.82
CA ASP A 350 24.98 -9.87 -46.18
C ASP A 350 24.70 -8.59 -46.97
N SER A 351 25.66 -8.31 -47.84
CA SER A 351 25.57 -7.73 -49.19
C SER A 351 24.73 -6.46 -49.42
N SER A 352 25.49 -5.40 -49.72
CA SER A 352 25.14 -4.08 -50.25
C SER A 352 24.15 -4.10 -51.44
N PRO A 353 23.57 -2.93 -51.78
CA PRO A 353 24.21 -2.12 -52.81
C PRO A 353 24.42 -0.67 -52.36
N GLU A 354 25.66 -0.35 -52.02
CA GLU A 354 26.23 0.99 -52.15
C GLU A 354 26.77 1.10 -53.57
N GLU A 355 26.01 1.71 -54.47
CA GLU A 355 26.56 2.37 -55.64
C GLU A 355 25.59 3.48 -56.06
N ASN A 356 26.07 4.72 -55.96
CA ASN A 356 25.53 6.00 -56.47
C ASN A 356 25.42 7.13 -55.44
N LEU A 357 26.47 7.33 -54.64
CA LEU A 357 26.68 8.59 -53.90
C LEU A 357 28.15 9.04 -53.99
N ARG A 358 28.69 9.08 -55.21
CA ARG A 358 29.87 9.89 -55.56
C ARG A 358 29.72 10.41 -56.99
N ASN A 359 28.97 11.51 -57.11
CA ASN A 359 29.24 12.62 -58.03
C ASN A 359 28.07 13.59 -57.95
N SER A 360 28.22 14.65 -57.15
CA SER A 360 27.79 15.99 -57.53
C SER A 360 28.44 16.99 -56.59
N GLN A 361 29.04 17.98 -57.23
CA GLN A 361 29.85 19.05 -56.69
C GLN A 361 29.15 19.82 -55.58
N LYS A 362 29.98 20.36 -54.68
CA LYS A 362 29.67 21.53 -53.85
C LYS A 362 28.94 22.58 -54.70
N GLN A 363 27.65 22.76 -54.47
CA GLN A 363 27.01 24.05 -54.67
C GLN A 363 26.58 24.58 -53.31
N ASP A 364 27.34 25.59 -52.93
CA ASP A 364 27.07 26.58 -51.92
C ASP A 364 25.63 27.12 -52.09
N LEU A 365 24.78 26.87 -51.10
CA LEU A 365 23.49 27.56 -50.95
C LEU A 365 23.51 28.32 -49.63
N GLY A 366 24.21 29.45 -49.70
CA GLY A 366 23.83 30.74 -49.13
C GLY A 366 23.02 30.74 -47.83
N SER A 367 23.66 31.28 -46.80
CA SER A 367 23.03 31.93 -45.66
C SER A 367 21.85 32.82 -46.10
N GLY A 368 20.63 32.37 -45.82
CA GLY A 368 19.41 33.14 -46.01
C GLY A 368 18.48 32.88 -44.84
N THR A 369 18.63 33.69 -43.79
CA THR A 369 17.68 33.84 -42.70
C THR A 369 16.31 34.17 -43.30
N VAL A 370 15.38 33.22 -43.33
CA VAL A 370 14.00 33.53 -43.73
C VAL A 370 13.25 33.97 -42.49
N SER A 371 13.09 35.29 -42.39
CA SER A 371 12.19 35.96 -41.46
C SER A 371 10.78 35.39 -41.60
N ASN A 372 10.20 35.12 -40.44
CA ASN A 372 8.84 34.66 -40.27
C ASN A 372 7.89 35.84 -40.49
N GLU A 373 7.47 36.07 -41.73
CA GLU A 373 6.34 36.96 -42.03
C GLU A 373 5.10 36.13 -42.29
N GLN A 374 4.06 36.42 -41.50
CA GLN A 374 2.71 35.90 -41.68
C GLN A 374 2.24 36.17 -43.11
N ARG A 375 2.28 35.15 -43.97
CA ARG A 375 1.53 35.19 -45.22
C ARG A 375 0.07 34.93 -44.89
N GLU A 376 -0.72 35.99 -44.98
CA GLU A 376 -2.17 35.92 -44.99
C GLU A 376 -2.63 34.84 -45.97
N ILE A 377 -3.45 33.93 -45.44
CA ILE A 377 -4.19 32.97 -46.26
C ILE A 377 -5.19 33.79 -47.07
N CYS A 378 -4.84 34.07 -48.32
CA CYS A 378 -5.77 34.67 -49.27
C CYS A 378 -6.79 33.59 -49.64
N TYR A 379 -7.95 33.61 -48.98
CA TYR A 379 -9.12 32.89 -49.47
C TYR A 379 -9.42 33.43 -50.88
N PRO A 380 -9.57 32.58 -51.90
CA PRO A 380 -10.06 33.08 -53.17
C PRO A 380 -11.46 33.61 -52.92
N THR A 381 -11.61 34.94 -52.98
CA THR A 381 -12.92 35.58 -53.04
C THR A 381 -13.65 34.94 -54.21
N THR A 382 -14.69 34.16 -53.91
CA THR A 382 -15.67 33.72 -54.90
C THR A 382 -16.38 34.98 -55.37
N VAL A 383 -15.79 35.71 -56.30
CA VAL A 383 -16.50 36.70 -57.09
C VAL A 383 -17.41 35.88 -57.98
N GLN A 384 -18.62 35.63 -57.51
CA GLN A 384 -19.75 35.34 -58.38
C GLN A 384 -19.73 36.45 -59.44
N PRO A 385 -19.45 36.16 -60.72
CA PRO A 385 -19.71 37.15 -61.75
C PRO A 385 -21.23 37.34 -61.70
N GLY A 386 -21.68 38.53 -61.28
CA GLY A 386 -23.10 38.83 -61.30
C GLY A 386 -23.62 38.47 -62.67
N GLU A 387 -24.60 37.56 -62.73
CA GLU A 387 -25.18 37.07 -63.98
C GLU A 387 -25.62 38.25 -64.89
N ASP A 388 -25.93 39.40 -64.29
CA ASP A 388 -26.22 40.67 -64.94
C ASP A 388 -25.08 41.25 -65.79
N GLN A 389 -23.80 41.09 -65.45
CA GLN A 389 -22.69 41.67 -66.23
C GLN A 389 -22.42 40.89 -67.52
N LEU A 390 -22.52 39.57 -67.47
CA LEU A 390 -22.40 38.68 -68.64
C LEU A 390 -23.66 38.74 -69.52
N ALA A 391 -24.85 38.90 -68.92
CA ALA A 391 -26.09 39.13 -69.66
C ALA A 391 -26.08 40.48 -70.38
N MET A 392 -25.64 41.55 -69.71
CA MET A 392 -25.53 42.89 -70.29
C MET A 392 -24.49 42.91 -71.42
N GLN A 393 -23.31 42.28 -71.24
CA GLN A 393 -22.31 42.14 -72.31
C GLN A 393 -22.80 41.28 -73.49
N ARG A 394 -23.56 40.21 -73.23
CA ARG A 394 -24.20 39.41 -74.30
C ARG A 394 -25.23 40.22 -75.08
N GLN A 395 -26.01 41.06 -74.40
CA GLN A 395 -27.02 41.92 -75.03
C GLN A 395 -26.36 43.00 -75.90
N THR A 396 -25.29 43.64 -75.40
CA THR A 396 -24.51 44.63 -76.17
C THR A 396 -23.80 44.01 -77.39
N LEU A 397 -23.27 42.78 -77.26
CA LEU A 397 -22.68 42.04 -78.37
C LEU A 397 -23.72 41.58 -79.39
N SER A 398 -24.93 41.21 -78.95
CA SER A 398 -26.04 40.82 -79.83
C SER A 398 -26.66 42.02 -80.57
N GLU A 399 -26.64 43.21 -79.99
CA GLU A 399 -27.09 44.45 -80.65
C GLU A 399 -26.06 44.96 -81.66
N ALA A 400 -24.76 44.87 -81.36
CA ALA A 400 -23.69 45.25 -82.29
C ALA A 400 -23.57 44.37 -83.53
N VAL A 401 -24.13 43.15 -83.51
CA VAL A 401 -24.20 42.23 -84.67
C VAL A 401 -25.36 42.57 -85.62
N LYS A 402 -26.35 43.36 -85.18
CA LYS A 402 -27.54 43.73 -85.98
C LYS A 402 -27.41 45.08 -86.71
N GLU A 403 -26.37 45.86 -86.42
CA GLU A 403 -26.13 47.18 -87.06
C GLU A 403 -25.35 47.08 -88.38
N SER A 404 -25.80 47.84 -89.38
CA SER A 404 -25.29 47.83 -90.76
C SER A 404 -23.94 48.54 -90.97
N ASP A 405 -23.21 48.89 -89.92
CA ASP A 405 -21.91 49.60 -90.00
C ASP A 405 -20.71 48.64 -89.88
N GLU A 406 -19.93 48.55 -90.96
CA GLU A 406 -18.76 47.66 -91.12
C GLU A 406 -17.65 47.93 -90.10
N ARG A 407 -17.50 49.19 -89.64
CA ARG A 407 -16.43 49.58 -88.70
C ARG A 407 -16.67 49.02 -87.29
N VAL A 408 -17.93 49.00 -86.85
CA VAL A 408 -18.30 48.49 -85.52
C VAL A 408 -18.12 46.97 -85.46
N ARG A 409 -18.52 46.25 -86.51
CA ARG A 409 -18.31 44.80 -86.63
C ARG A 409 -16.84 44.40 -86.57
N LYS A 410 -15.93 45.11 -87.25
CA LYS A 410 -14.49 44.82 -87.19
C LYS A 410 -13.92 44.99 -85.78
N ARG A 411 -14.32 46.04 -85.06
CA ARG A 411 -13.87 46.30 -83.69
C ARG A 411 -14.39 45.24 -82.71
N VAL A 412 -15.65 44.85 -82.83
CA VAL A 412 -16.25 43.80 -81.99
C VAL A 412 -15.59 42.44 -82.25
N THR A 413 -15.32 42.12 -83.52
CA THR A 413 -14.62 40.89 -83.89
C THR A 413 -13.19 40.84 -83.34
N ALA A 414 -12.46 41.96 -83.40
CA ALA A 414 -11.10 42.06 -82.84
C ALA A 414 -11.10 41.85 -81.31
N ASN A 415 -12.03 42.50 -80.60
CA ASN A 415 -12.15 42.33 -79.15
C ASN A 415 -12.55 40.91 -78.75
N LEU A 416 -13.42 40.25 -79.53
CA LEU A 416 -13.78 38.84 -79.32
C LEU A 416 -12.58 37.91 -79.55
N GLN A 417 -11.76 38.18 -80.57
CA GLN A 417 -10.53 37.41 -80.82
C GLN A 417 -9.52 37.57 -79.68
N GLU A 418 -9.36 38.78 -79.13
CA GLU A 418 -8.47 39.06 -78.00
C GLU A 418 -8.96 38.38 -76.71
N LEU A 419 -10.27 38.41 -76.45
CA LEU A 419 -10.88 37.72 -75.32
C LEU A 419 -10.71 36.19 -75.43
N CYS A 420 -10.95 35.63 -76.62
CA CYS A 420 -10.71 34.21 -76.88
C CYS A 420 -9.23 33.83 -76.73
N GLY A 421 -8.30 34.72 -77.08
CA GLY A 421 -6.87 34.55 -76.85
C GLY A 421 -6.54 34.47 -75.35
N SER A 422 -7.03 35.45 -74.58
CA SER A 422 -6.82 35.54 -73.13
C SER A 422 -7.38 34.32 -72.37
N ILE A 423 -8.57 33.84 -72.76
CA ILE A 423 -9.17 32.63 -72.17
C ILE A 423 -8.31 31.39 -72.45
N ARG A 424 -7.79 31.26 -73.68
CA ARG A 424 -6.94 30.12 -74.07
C ARG A 424 -5.61 30.12 -73.32
N ASP A 425 -5.01 31.29 -73.12
CA ASP A 425 -3.77 31.41 -72.36
C ASP A 425 -3.98 31.15 -70.87
N GLY A 426 -5.12 31.59 -70.31
CA GLY A 426 -5.55 31.23 -68.96
C GLY A 426 -5.74 29.72 -68.77
N GLN A 427 -6.35 29.03 -69.74
CA GLN A 427 -6.50 27.57 -69.73
C GLN A 427 -5.15 26.85 -69.75
N LYS A 428 -4.23 27.26 -70.63
CA LYS A 428 -2.87 26.69 -70.68
C LYS A 428 -2.08 26.93 -69.39
N ALA A 429 -2.23 28.09 -68.76
CA ALA A 429 -1.61 28.38 -67.47
C ALA A 429 -2.18 27.48 -66.36
N ALA A 430 -3.50 27.28 -66.33
CA ALA A 430 -4.13 26.38 -65.37
C ALA A 430 -3.70 24.92 -65.55
N GLU A 431 -3.58 24.44 -66.79
CA GLU A 431 -3.07 23.09 -67.10
C GLU A 431 -1.63 22.89 -66.58
N ARG A 432 -0.74 23.88 -66.79
CA ARG A 432 0.64 23.83 -66.27
C ARG A 432 0.68 23.76 -64.75
N THR A 433 -0.12 24.57 -64.07
CA THR A 433 -0.20 24.56 -62.60
C THR A 433 -0.73 23.24 -62.08
N ASN A 434 -1.76 22.66 -62.72
CA ASN A 434 -2.28 21.34 -62.37
C ASN A 434 -1.23 20.23 -62.56
N GLN A 435 -0.42 20.31 -63.61
CA GLN A 435 0.67 19.35 -63.84
C GLN A 435 1.74 19.45 -62.75
N GLN A 436 2.17 20.66 -62.39
CA GLN A 436 3.12 20.90 -61.29
C GLN A 436 2.57 20.42 -59.93
N LEU A 437 1.28 20.64 -59.67
CA LEU A 437 0.62 20.18 -58.44
C LEU A 437 0.56 18.65 -58.38
N SER A 438 0.30 17.99 -59.50
CA SER A 438 0.31 16.53 -59.60
C SER A 438 1.70 15.93 -59.34
N GLU A 439 2.76 16.55 -59.89
CA GLU A 439 4.14 16.14 -59.62
C GLU A 439 4.51 16.30 -58.15
N ALA A 440 4.20 17.45 -57.55
CA ALA A 440 4.42 17.69 -56.12
C ALA A 440 3.68 16.65 -55.24
N ASN A 441 2.41 16.35 -55.56
CA ASN A 441 1.64 15.33 -54.84
C ASN A 441 2.28 13.94 -54.95
N SER A 442 2.85 13.58 -56.11
CA SER A 442 3.53 12.28 -56.28
C SER A 442 4.76 12.13 -55.37
N ILE A 443 5.50 13.21 -55.14
CA ILE A 443 6.66 13.26 -54.24
C ILE A 443 6.19 13.11 -52.79
N VAL A 444 5.15 13.85 -52.39
CA VAL A 444 4.57 13.77 -51.04
C VAL A 444 4.11 12.35 -50.72
N VAL A 445 3.40 11.69 -51.64
CA VAL A 445 2.96 10.29 -51.48
C VAL A 445 4.15 9.34 -51.30
N ARG A 446 5.25 9.54 -52.04
CA ARG A 446 6.45 8.71 -51.91
C ARG A 446 7.14 8.89 -50.55
N VAL A 447 7.28 10.14 -50.09
CA VAL A 447 7.87 10.45 -48.78
C VAL A 447 7.01 9.86 -47.66
N HIS A 448 5.69 10.03 -47.73
CA HIS A 448 4.75 9.46 -46.76
C HIS A 448 4.87 7.93 -46.68
N ASN A 449 4.89 7.24 -47.82
CA ASN A 449 5.05 5.79 -47.86
C ASN A 449 6.40 5.32 -47.29
N ASN A 450 7.47 6.09 -47.47
CA ASN A 450 8.78 5.77 -46.89
C ASN A 450 8.75 5.93 -45.37
N LEU A 451 8.17 7.04 -44.88
CA LEU A 451 8.00 7.30 -43.44
C LEU A 451 7.15 6.21 -42.74
N GLU A 452 6.09 5.74 -43.38
CA GLU A 452 5.26 4.63 -42.89
C GLU A 452 6.02 3.29 -42.83
N ARG A 453 6.94 3.05 -43.76
CA ARG A 453 7.78 1.84 -43.74
C ARG A 453 8.83 1.90 -42.64
N THR A 454 9.51 3.03 -42.48
CA THR A 454 10.51 3.22 -41.41
C THR A 454 9.85 3.20 -40.04
N GLY A 455 8.70 3.85 -39.86
CA GLY A 455 7.91 3.80 -38.63
C GLY A 455 7.50 2.37 -38.25
N ARG A 456 7.05 1.55 -39.22
CA ARG A 456 6.74 0.13 -38.98
C ARG A 456 7.96 -0.69 -38.57
N ALA A 457 9.10 -0.49 -39.22
CA ALA A 457 10.34 -1.20 -38.90
C ALA A 457 10.84 -0.87 -37.47
N ILE A 458 10.79 0.41 -37.08
CA ILE A 458 11.15 0.85 -35.72
C ILE A 458 10.22 0.21 -34.69
N LYS A 459 8.90 0.21 -34.93
CA LYS A 459 7.91 -0.40 -34.02
C LYS A 459 8.13 -1.91 -33.83
N GLN A 460 8.47 -2.63 -34.90
CA GLN A 460 8.80 -4.06 -34.83
C GLN A 460 10.10 -4.32 -34.07
N SER A 461 11.14 -3.49 -34.27
CA SER A 461 12.39 -3.58 -33.51
C SER A 461 12.17 -3.34 -32.02
N LEU A 462 11.45 -2.27 -31.67
CA LEU A 462 11.12 -1.93 -30.29
C LEU A 462 10.32 -3.05 -29.60
N SER A 463 9.39 -3.69 -30.31
CA SER A 463 8.61 -4.82 -29.80
C SER A 463 9.49 -6.03 -29.49
N ARG A 464 10.45 -6.37 -30.37
CA ARG A 464 11.41 -7.46 -30.15
C ARG A 464 12.31 -7.20 -28.95
N HIS A 465 12.81 -5.97 -28.81
CA HIS A 465 13.62 -5.57 -27.66
C HIS A 465 12.81 -5.62 -26.36
N HIS A 466 11.57 -5.12 -26.35
CA HIS A 466 10.69 -5.18 -25.19
C HIS A 466 10.47 -6.62 -24.72
N GLU A 467 10.20 -7.55 -25.64
CA GLU A 467 10.01 -8.96 -25.31
C GLU A 467 11.30 -9.60 -24.78
N ARG A 468 12.47 -9.25 -25.34
CA ARG A 468 13.78 -9.68 -24.82
C ARG A 468 14.02 -9.17 -23.40
N PHE A 469 13.74 -7.89 -23.11
CA PHE A 469 13.86 -7.31 -21.77
C PHE A 469 12.92 -7.98 -20.77
N ARG A 470 11.67 -8.25 -21.18
CA ARG A 470 10.71 -8.99 -20.36
C ARG A 470 11.23 -10.37 -19.98
N ARG A 471 11.79 -11.12 -20.94
CA ARG A 471 12.40 -12.44 -20.67
C ARG A 471 13.58 -12.37 -19.72
N ILE A 472 14.50 -11.41 -19.91
CA ILE A 472 15.66 -11.22 -19.01
C ILE A 472 15.16 -10.90 -17.60
N LYS A 473 14.16 -10.03 -17.47
CA LYS A 473 13.58 -9.68 -16.17
C LYS A 473 12.93 -10.87 -15.48
N MET A 474 12.19 -11.71 -16.21
CA MET A 474 11.61 -12.94 -15.67
C MET A 474 12.70 -13.90 -15.19
N LYS A 475 13.73 -14.14 -16.00
CA LYS A 475 14.88 -14.98 -15.59
C LYS A 475 15.58 -14.44 -14.35
N ARG A 476 15.73 -13.11 -14.22
CA ARG A 476 16.30 -12.48 -13.03
C ARG A 476 15.41 -12.69 -11.80
N ALA A 477 14.10 -12.51 -11.94
CA ALA A 477 13.17 -12.72 -10.84
C ALA A 477 13.21 -14.18 -10.36
N GLU A 478 13.24 -15.13 -11.30
CA GLU A 478 13.38 -16.55 -11.03
C GLU A 478 14.72 -16.89 -10.35
N GLU A 479 15.83 -16.35 -10.83
CA GLU A 479 17.16 -16.53 -10.20
C GLU A 479 17.18 -16.01 -8.75
N LEU A 480 16.64 -14.80 -8.50
CA LEU A 480 16.57 -14.25 -7.14
C LEU A 480 15.66 -15.08 -6.23
N GLU A 481 14.60 -15.67 -6.77
CA GLU A 481 13.70 -16.56 -6.03
C GLU A 481 14.40 -17.87 -5.65
N ARG A 482 15.17 -18.44 -6.58
CA ARG A 482 16.01 -19.62 -6.33
C ARG A 482 17.04 -19.37 -5.25
N PHE A 483 17.70 -18.20 -5.24
CA PHE A 483 18.62 -17.87 -4.15
C PHE A 483 17.96 -17.91 -2.77
N LYS A 484 16.73 -17.41 -2.65
CA LYS A 484 16.01 -17.35 -1.38
C LYS A 484 15.51 -18.70 -0.89
N THR A 485 15.34 -19.68 -1.79
CA THR A 485 14.68 -20.96 -1.50
C THR A 485 15.65 -22.16 -1.52
N GLU A 486 16.62 -22.16 -2.44
CA GLU A 486 17.55 -23.27 -2.64
C GLU A 486 18.81 -23.15 -1.80
N ILE A 487 19.32 -21.93 -1.57
CA ILE A 487 20.56 -21.74 -0.80
C ILE A 487 20.25 -21.83 0.70
N ASN A 488 20.88 -22.80 1.37
CA ASN A 488 20.78 -22.91 2.82
C ASN A 488 21.54 -21.75 3.48
N LEU A 489 20.79 -20.76 3.99
CA LEU A 489 21.39 -19.58 4.64
C LEU A 489 22.23 -19.94 5.88
N VAL A 490 21.89 -21.03 6.59
CA VAL A 490 22.69 -21.50 7.74
C VAL A 490 24.08 -21.94 7.28
N GLU A 491 24.14 -22.70 6.19
CA GLU A 491 25.39 -23.16 5.58
C GLU A 491 26.22 -22.00 5.03
N TYR A 492 25.56 -21.05 4.35
CA TYR A 492 26.21 -19.86 3.85
C TYR A 492 26.83 -19.01 4.98
N ALA A 493 26.06 -18.77 6.06
CA ALA A 493 26.53 -18.02 7.21
C ALA A 493 27.67 -18.75 7.93
N PHE A 494 27.58 -20.08 8.06
CA PHE A 494 28.65 -20.90 8.62
C PHE A 494 29.97 -20.74 7.86
N ASN A 495 29.92 -20.85 6.53
CA ASN A 495 31.09 -20.63 5.66
C ASN A 495 31.57 -19.17 5.65
N SER A 496 30.75 -18.24 6.11
CA SER A 496 31.10 -16.83 6.29
C SER A 496 31.70 -16.53 7.68
N GLY A 497 31.89 -17.54 8.53
CA GLY A 497 32.54 -17.41 9.85
C GLY A 497 31.59 -17.38 11.05
N TYR A 498 30.31 -17.72 10.88
CA TYR A 498 29.38 -17.89 11.99
C TYR A 498 29.42 -19.31 12.57
N CYS A 499 29.25 -19.42 13.89
CA CYS A 499 29.14 -20.68 14.61
C CYS A 499 27.69 -20.87 15.12
N ILE A 500 27.19 -22.10 15.11
CA ILE A 500 25.84 -22.43 15.59
C ILE A 500 25.84 -22.52 17.12
N ASP A 501 24.91 -21.80 17.76
CA ASP A 501 24.63 -21.96 19.19
C ASP A 501 23.58 -23.07 19.38
N LYS A 502 24.06 -24.29 19.66
CA LYS A 502 23.20 -25.48 19.83
C LYS A 502 22.22 -25.35 21.01
N ASN A 503 22.56 -24.58 22.04
CA ASN A 503 21.71 -24.44 23.24
C ASN A 503 20.52 -23.52 23.01
N LYS A 504 20.65 -22.59 22.05
CA LYS A 504 19.62 -21.60 21.71
C LYS A 504 18.89 -21.89 20.40
N SER A 505 19.44 -22.76 19.58
CA SER A 505 18.82 -23.21 18.33
C SER A 505 17.61 -24.11 18.59
N SER A 506 16.61 -23.99 17.73
CA SER A 506 15.39 -24.79 17.71
C SER A 506 15.22 -25.44 16.33
N GLN A 507 14.27 -26.36 16.19
CA GLN A 507 13.99 -26.99 14.89
C GLN A 507 13.56 -25.97 13.83
N ASN A 508 12.80 -24.94 14.19
CA ASN A 508 12.34 -23.93 13.25
C ASN A 508 13.32 -22.79 13.02
N CYS A 509 14.25 -22.57 13.96
CA CYS A 509 15.11 -21.41 13.92
C CYS A 509 16.46 -21.67 14.56
N ILE A 510 17.52 -21.43 13.78
CA ILE A 510 18.90 -21.68 14.16
C ILE A 510 19.54 -20.36 14.59
N VAL A 511 20.17 -20.36 15.76
CA VAL A 511 20.89 -19.21 16.29
C VAL A 511 22.36 -19.34 15.91
N LEU A 512 22.88 -18.31 15.25
CA LEU A 512 24.25 -18.24 14.76
C LEU A 512 24.95 -17.03 15.39
N LYS A 513 26.21 -17.19 15.74
CA LYS A 513 27.03 -16.13 16.34
C LYS A 513 28.41 -16.10 15.67
N ASP A 514 28.90 -14.92 15.36
CA ASP A 514 30.26 -14.75 14.83
C ASP A 514 31.28 -14.43 15.93
N ASN A 515 32.55 -14.31 15.54
CA ASN A 515 33.65 -13.97 16.45
C ASN A 515 33.65 -12.50 16.90
N THR A 516 32.93 -11.62 16.19
CA THR A 516 32.78 -10.20 16.56
C THR A 516 31.64 -9.98 17.57
N GLY A 517 30.85 -11.02 17.80
CA GLY A 517 29.69 -11.02 18.68
C GLY A 517 28.38 -10.63 18.00
N ASP A 518 28.34 -10.46 16.67
CA ASP A 518 27.09 -10.45 15.90
C ASP A 518 26.34 -11.76 16.11
N LYS A 519 25.05 -11.66 16.36
CA LYS A 519 24.17 -12.80 16.61
C LYS A 519 22.96 -12.66 15.70
N ILE A 520 22.76 -13.68 14.87
CA ILE A 520 21.66 -13.74 13.92
C ILE A 520 20.81 -14.99 14.17
N LEU A 521 19.53 -14.84 13.90
CA LEU A 521 18.52 -15.89 13.92
C LEU A 521 18.18 -16.24 12.48
N VAL A 522 18.29 -17.51 12.07
CA VAL A 522 18.01 -17.96 10.70
C VAL A 522 16.88 -18.98 10.69
N GLY A 523 15.88 -18.78 9.84
CA GLY A 523 14.75 -19.70 9.69
C GLY A 523 14.20 -19.75 8.26
N VAL A 524 13.13 -20.52 8.08
CA VAL A 524 12.40 -20.63 6.81
C VAL A 524 10.94 -20.21 7.01
N ASP A 525 10.43 -19.41 6.09
CA ASP A 525 9.01 -19.02 6.07
C ASP A 525 8.13 -20.16 5.55
N GLN A 526 7.03 -20.43 6.26
CA GLN A 526 6.05 -21.44 5.88
C GLN A 526 5.31 -21.11 4.58
N ALA A 527 5.10 -19.82 4.25
CA ALA A 527 4.26 -19.41 3.13
C ALA A 527 4.98 -19.48 1.77
N ASP A 528 6.21 -18.95 1.70
CA ASP A 528 6.98 -18.86 0.45
C ASP A 528 8.26 -19.72 0.46
N ARG A 529 8.56 -20.40 1.58
CA ARG A 529 9.77 -21.22 1.76
C ARG A 529 11.07 -20.43 1.68
N HIS A 530 11.02 -19.10 1.85
CA HIS A 530 12.21 -18.27 1.81
C HIS A 530 13.00 -18.42 3.11
N TYR A 531 14.32 -18.55 2.97
CA TYR A 531 15.24 -18.34 4.07
C TYR A 531 15.26 -16.87 4.44
N PHE A 532 15.23 -16.60 5.73
CA PHE A 532 15.40 -15.26 6.29
C PHE A 532 16.38 -15.28 7.44
N TYR A 533 16.91 -14.09 7.76
CA TYR A 533 17.61 -13.85 9.00
C TYR A 533 17.10 -12.59 9.71
N TYR A 534 17.28 -12.57 11.02
CA TYR A 534 17.15 -11.39 11.88
C TYR A 534 18.39 -11.24 12.73
N SER A 535 19.01 -10.06 12.73
CA SER A 535 19.99 -9.71 13.76
C SER A 535 19.27 -9.51 15.09
N VAL A 536 19.88 -10.00 16.16
CA VAL A 536 19.40 -9.77 17.54
C VAL A 536 19.80 -8.37 18.03
N LYS A 537 20.72 -7.69 17.35
CA LYS A 537 21.24 -6.37 17.77
C LYS A 537 20.62 -5.18 17.04
N ASP A 538 20.28 -5.32 15.76
CA ASP A 538 19.67 -4.25 14.96
C ASP A 538 18.41 -4.76 14.25
N ASP A 539 17.24 -4.26 14.64
CA ASP A 539 15.95 -4.61 14.04
C ASP A 539 15.88 -4.31 12.53
N ARG A 540 16.66 -3.35 12.04
CA ARG A 540 16.76 -3.03 10.60
C ARG A 540 17.64 -4.02 9.86
N ASP A 541 18.43 -4.80 10.61
CA ASP A 541 19.30 -5.81 10.08
C ASP A 541 18.60 -7.17 9.96
N CYS A 542 17.65 -7.23 9.03
CA CYS A 542 16.93 -8.45 8.67
C CYS A 542 16.75 -8.57 7.15
N GLY A 543 16.36 -9.75 6.68
CA GLY A 543 16.01 -9.99 5.28
C GLY A 543 16.29 -11.42 4.83
N SER A 544 16.41 -11.59 3.53
CA SER A 544 16.79 -12.86 2.89
C SER A 544 18.31 -13.05 2.81
N ILE A 545 18.77 -14.17 2.26
CA ILE A 545 20.20 -14.36 1.96
C ILE A 545 20.79 -13.22 1.11
N ILE A 546 20.01 -12.64 0.20
CA ILE A 546 20.46 -11.50 -0.63
C ILE A 546 20.78 -10.32 0.30
N ASP A 547 19.86 -9.97 1.18
CA ASP A 547 20.03 -8.87 2.13
C ASP A 547 21.18 -9.15 3.12
N PHE A 548 21.38 -10.42 3.48
CA PHE A 548 22.49 -10.86 4.33
C PHE A 548 23.83 -10.55 3.65
N VAL A 549 24.02 -11.03 2.42
CA VAL A 549 25.25 -10.81 1.65
C VAL A 549 25.47 -9.32 1.38
N GLN A 550 24.42 -8.59 0.96
CA GLN A 550 24.53 -7.15 0.70
C GLN A 550 25.05 -6.39 1.92
N LYS A 551 24.57 -6.69 3.13
CA LYS A 551 24.98 -5.96 4.33
C LYS A 551 26.35 -6.39 4.86
N ARG A 552 26.66 -7.69 4.84
CA ARG A 552 27.94 -8.19 5.39
C ARG A 552 29.12 -7.86 4.49
N LYS A 553 28.90 -7.83 3.17
CA LYS A 553 29.96 -7.58 2.17
C LYS A 553 29.86 -6.24 1.46
N ASN A 554 28.84 -5.44 1.75
CA ASN A 554 28.59 -4.13 1.14
C ASN A 554 28.51 -4.18 -0.41
N LEU A 555 27.82 -5.19 -0.93
CA LEU A 555 27.72 -5.47 -2.37
C LEU A 555 26.39 -4.95 -2.97
N ASN A 556 26.44 -4.55 -4.24
CA ASN A 556 25.22 -4.25 -5.00
C ASN A 556 24.52 -5.55 -5.49
N LEU A 557 23.28 -5.46 -5.96
CA LEU A 557 22.50 -6.64 -6.37
C LEU A 557 23.16 -7.46 -7.49
N GLY A 558 23.89 -6.82 -8.41
CA GLY A 558 24.63 -7.52 -9.48
C GLY A 558 25.78 -8.35 -8.92
N GLU A 559 26.56 -7.77 -8.02
CA GLU A 559 27.67 -8.45 -7.33
C GLU A 559 27.17 -9.60 -6.45
N VAL A 560 26.06 -9.40 -5.73
CA VAL A 560 25.44 -10.48 -4.94
C VAL A 560 24.99 -11.64 -5.82
N ARG A 561 24.43 -11.37 -7.00
CA ARG A 561 24.10 -12.45 -7.96
C ARG A 561 25.34 -13.23 -8.38
N LEU A 562 26.45 -12.55 -8.67
CA LEU A 562 27.71 -13.22 -9.01
C LEU A 562 28.21 -14.09 -7.86
N GLU A 563 28.09 -13.62 -6.63
CA GLU A 563 28.53 -14.34 -5.45
C GLU A 563 27.66 -15.55 -5.09
N LEU A 564 26.34 -15.45 -5.27
CA LEU A 564 25.39 -16.51 -4.92
C LEU A 564 25.17 -17.54 -6.04
N ARG A 565 25.44 -17.20 -7.31
CA ARG A 565 25.33 -18.14 -8.46
C ARG A 565 26.02 -19.48 -8.26
N PRO A 566 27.26 -19.55 -7.73
CA PRO A 566 27.93 -20.83 -7.49
C PRO A 566 27.13 -21.75 -6.56
N TRP A 567 26.40 -21.19 -5.59
CA TRP A 567 25.68 -21.96 -4.58
C TRP A 567 24.40 -22.66 -5.09
N ILE A 568 23.87 -22.26 -6.25
CA ILE A 568 22.70 -22.90 -6.87
C ILE A 568 23.05 -23.76 -8.09
N ASN A 569 24.25 -23.59 -8.64
CA ASN A 569 24.74 -24.36 -9.77
C ASN A 569 25.65 -25.45 -9.21
N SER A 570 25.22 -26.71 -9.32
CA SER A 570 25.76 -27.93 -8.67
C SER A 570 27.27 -28.22 -8.78
N SER A 571 28.06 -27.29 -9.30
CA SER A 571 29.52 -27.31 -9.44
C SER A 571 30.28 -26.61 -8.30
N TYR A 572 29.60 -25.96 -7.34
CA TYR A 572 30.26 -25.41 -6.15
C TYR A 572 29.79 -26.15 -4.90
N SER A 573 30.60 -27.10 -4.43
CA SER A 573 30.51 -27.55 -3.05
C SER A 573 31.61 -26.83 -2.28
N PRO A 574 31.30 -25.94 -1.32
CA PRO A 574 32.29 -25.48 -0.38
C PRO A 574 32.59 -26.59 0.65
N THR A 575 32.85 -27.82 0.19
CA THR A 575 33.48 -28.84 1.04
C THR A 575 34.98 -28.65 0.95
N SER A 576 35.50 -27.78 1.81
CA SER A 576 36.86 -27.88 2.33
C SER A 576 36.97 -27.18 3.68
N THR A 577 36.03 -27.46 4.57
CA THR A 577 36.30 -27.41 6.01
C THR A 577 35.74 -28.67 6.64
N LEU A 578 36.62 -29.35 7.39
CA LEU A 578 36.43 -30.64 8.01
C LEU A 578 35.36 -30.58 9.13
N THR A 579 34.08 -30.60 8.78
CA THR A 579 33.00 -30.83 9.75
C THR A 579 32.33 -32.16 9.48
N LEU A 580 32.51 -33.10 10.43
CA LEU A 580 31.90 -34.44 10.43
C LEU A 580 30.38 -34.41 10.67
N GLU A 581 29.82 -33.28 11.13
CA GLU A 581 28.39 -33.14 11.42
C GLU A 581 27.64 -32.37 10.31
N PRO A 582 26.48 -32.88 9.86
CA PRO A 582 25.65 -32.18 8.88
C PRO A 582 25.08 -30.88 9.47
N ILE A 583 25.14 -29.80 8.70
CA ILE A 583 24.60 -28.49 9.08
C ILE A 583 23.06 -28.57 9.13
N PRO A 584 22.42 -28.17 10.25
CA PRO A 584 20.98 -28.30 10.41
C PRO A 584 20.22 -27.38 9.44
N LYS A 585 19.14 -27.91 8.87
CA LYS A 585 18.20 -27.16 8.04
C LYS A 585 16.95 -26.80 8.87
N PRO A 586 16.62 -25.50 9.03
CA PRO A 586 15.46 -25.11 9.81
C PRO A 586 14.15 -25.54 9.15
N GLU A 587 13.20 -25.99 9.97
CA GLU A 587 11.84 -26.30 9.56
C GLU A 587 11.01 -25.02 9.39
N PRO A 588 10.09 -24.95 8.42
CA PRO A 588 9.30 -23.75 8.19
C PRO A 588 8.42 -23.39 9.37
N ALA A 589 8.37 -22.09 9.69
CA ALA A 589 7.49 -21.53 10.73
C ALA A 589 6.70 -20.33 10.22
N SER A 590 5.61 -20.00 10.91
CA SER A 590 4.83 -18.80 10.61
C SER A 590 5.62 -17.52 10.93
N LYS A 591 5.38 -16.45 10.18
CA LYS A 591 6.02 -15.12 10.42
C LYS A 591 5.84 -14.64 11.86
N ASP A 592 4.68 -14.90 12.44
CA ASP A 592 4.39 -14.52 13.82
C ASP A 592 5.31 -15.28 14.79
N ARG A 593 5.46 -16.60 14.63
CA ARG A 593 6.38 -17.41 15.46
C ARG A 593 7.83 -16.96 15.31
N GLN A 594 8.26 -16.67 14.09
CA GLN A 594 9.62 -16.19 13.83
C GLN A 594 9.91 -14.87 14.56
N LYS A 595 8.95 -13.94 14.52
CA LYS A 595 9.05 -12.67 15.25
C LYS A 595 9.11 -12.89 16.76
N ILE A 596 8.31 -13.82 17.30
CA ILE A 596 8.37 -14.18 18.71
C ILE A 596 9.75 -14.71 19.10
N LEU A 597 10.34 -15.60 18.30
CA LEU A 597 11.66 -16.15 18.56
C LEU A 597 12.75 -15.08 18.52
N ALA A 598 12.73 -14.20 17.51
CA ALA A 598 13.67 -13.09 17.41
C ALA A 598 13.58 -12.13 18.62
N GLN A 599 12.36 -11.80 19.05
CA GLN A 599 12.14 -10.99 20.25
C GLN A 599 12.61 -11.70 21.51
N PHE A 600 12.32 -12.99 21.64
CA PHE A 600 12.72 -13.78 22.80
C PHE A 600 14.24 -13.87 22.96
N GLU A 601 14.99 -14.00 21.87
CA GLU A 601 16.46 -14.01 21.89
C GLU A 601 17.10 -12.67 22.30
N SER A 602 16.34 -11.58 22.23
CA SER A 602 16.77 -10.27 22.73
C SER A 602 16.59 -10.10 24.24
N PHE A 603 15.92 -11.04 24.91
CA PHE A 603 15.68 -10.96 26.35
C PHE A 603 16.82 -11.58 27.15
N ASP A 604 17.06 -11.01 28.32
CA ASP A 604 18.08 -11.49 29.25
C ASP A 604 17.44 -12.35 30.34
N ALA A 605 18.02 -13.52 30.62
CA ALA A 605 17.59 -14.35 31.74
C ALA A 605 17.90 -13.64 33.06
N ILE A 606 16.97 -13.67 34.01
CA ILE A 606 17.10 -12.97 35.29
C ILE A 606 16.88 -13.89 36.48
N ALA A 607 17.69 -13.68 37.52
CA ALA A 607 17.50 -14.29 38.83
C ALA A 607 16.95 -13.30 39.87
N HIS A 608 16.91 -11.99 39.55
CA HIS A 608 16.41 -10.96 40.44
C HIS A 608 15.61 -9.91 39.66
N HIS A 609 14.43 -9.54 40.15
CA HIS A 609 13.64 -8.47 39.56
C HIS A 609 12.80 -7.73 40.62
N PRO A 610 12.76 -6.38 40.61
CA PRO A 610 12.00 -5.60 41.60
C PRO A 610 10.51 -5.98 41.68
N TYR A 611 9.89 -6.27 40.53
CA TYR A 611 8.50 -6.73 40.48
C TYR A 611 8.28 -8.04 41.22
N LEU A 612 9.15 -9.05 41.06
CA LEU A 612 9.02 -10.34 41.73
C LEU A 612 9.22 -10.20 43.23
N LYS A 613 10.19 -9.37 43.64
CA LYS A 613 10.42 -9.02 45.04
C LYS A 613 9.19 -8.34 45.67
N ALA A 614 8.55 -7.42 44.95
CA ALA A 614 7.30 -6.80 45.40
C ALA A 614 6.14 -7.79 45.50
N ARG A 615 6.18 -8.89 44.74
CA ARG A 615 5.28 -10.04 44.86
C ARG A 615 5.71 -11.05 45.93
N GLY A 616 6.73 -10.74 46.75
CA GLY A 616 7.22 -11.59 47.84
C GLY A 616 8.00 -12.83 47.39
N ILE A 617 8.26 -12.95 46.09
CA ILE A 617 9.08 -14.01 45.54
C ILE A 617 10.54 -13.67 45.82
N SER A 618 11.19 -14.55 46.60
CA SER A 618 12.54 -14.36 47.08
C SER A 618 13.59 -14.64 45.99
N GLN A 619 14.77 -14.04 46.10
CA GLN A 619 15.89 -14.34 45.21
C GLN A 619 16.33 -15.82 45.27
N PRO A 620 16.36 -16.48 46.45
CA PRO A 620 16.56 -17.94 46.51
C PRO A 620 15.59 -18.72 45.63
N THR A 621 14.30 -18.36 45.62
CA THR A 621 13.28 -19.00 44.78
C THR A 621 13.59 -18.84 43.29
N THR A 622 13.90 -17.62 42.83
CA THR A 622 14.16 -17.37 41.40
C THR A 622 15.53 -17.86 40.93
N SER A 623 16.48 -18.04 41.86
CA SER A 623 17.81 -18.61 41.59
C SER A 623 17.84 -20.13 41.69
N ASP A 624 16.74 -20.77 42.09
CA ASP A 624 16.68 -22.23 42.19
C ASP A 624 16.96 -22.87 40.82
N PRO A 625 17.75 -23.96 40.74
CA PRO A 625 18.00 -24.67 39.48
C PRO A 625 16.73 -25.10 38.73
N ARG A 626 15.59 -25.18 39.41
CA ARG A 626 14.27 -25.44 38.83
C ARG A 626 13.78 -24.31 37.93
N PHE A 627 14.16 -23.07 38.20
CA PHE A 627 13.69 -21.87 37.49
C PHE A 627 14.76 -21.13 36.71
N GLU A 628 16.02 -21.56 36.79
CA GLU A 628 17.11 -21.03 35.98
C GLU A 628 16.76 -21.06 34.48
N GLY A 629 16.90 -19.91 33.80
CA GLY A 629 16.58 -19.78 32.37
C GLY A 629 15.08 -19.88 32.03
N THR A 630 14.19 -19.72 33.01
CA THR A 630 12.72 -19.72 32.80
C THR A 630 12.07 -18.35 33.02
N ILE A 631 12.83 -17.37 33.50
CA ILE A 631 12.40 -16.01 33.81
C ILE A 631 13.34 -15.03 33.12
N TYR A 632 12.78 -14.08 32.38
CA TYR A 632 13.55 -13.15 31.56
C TYR A 632 13.11 -11.71 31.80
N THR A 633 13.92 -10.75 31.34
CA THR A 633 13.58 -9.33 31.27
C THR A 633 13.71 -8.80 29.85
N ASP A 634 12.83 -7.86 29.48
CA ASP A 634 12.96 -7.10 28.24
C ASP A 634 13.66 -5.75 28.47
N SER A 635 13.91 -5.00 27.39
CA SER A 635 14.52 -3.66 27.45
C SER A 635 13.69 -2.61 28.19
N ARG A 636 12.43 -2.92 28.51
CA ARG A 636 11.51 -2.06 29.29
C ARG A 636 11.42 -2.50 30.75
N ASN A 637 12.26 -3.44 31.17
CA ASN A 637 12.29 -3.98 32.53
C ASN A 637 10.95 -4.60 32.94
N ASN A 638 10.32 -5.32 32.01
CA ASN A 638 9.19 -6.20 32.30
C ASN A 638 9.69 -7.61 32.60
N VAL A 639 9.00 -8.33 33.49
CA VAL A 639 9.23 -9.77 33.67
C VAL A 639 8.55 -10.52 32.55
N ILE A 640 9.31 -11.39 31.90
CA ILE A 640 8.89 -12.21 30.77
C ILE A 640 8.92 -13.68 31.16
N PHE A 641 7.80 -14.37 30.92
CA PHE A 641 7.66 -15.81 31.12
C PHE A 641 7.37 -16.49 29.77
N PRO A 642 8.31 -17.28 29.21
CA PRO A 642 8.13 -17.92 27.91
C PRO A 642 7.10 -19.06 27.97
N HIS A 643 6.16 -19.05 27.05
CA HIS A 643 5.27 -20.17 26.78
C HIS A 643 5.87 -21.03 25.67
N ARG A 644 5.79 -22.34 25.87
CA ARG A 644 6.36 -23.35 24.98
C ARG A 644 5.31 -24.33 24.48
N ASP A 645 5.48 -24.78 23.25
CA ASP A 645 4.79 -25.90 22.63
C ASP A 645 5.80 -27.00 22.23
N ARG A 646 5.40 -27.94 21.37
CA ARG A 646 6.26 -29.04 20.90
C ARG A 646 7.48 -28.55 20.12
N ASP A 647 7.39 -27.37 19.51
CA ASP A 647 8.41 -26.84 18.60
C ASP A 647 9.26 -25.74 19.28
N GLY A 648 9.10 -25.54 20.59
CA GLY A 648 9.85 -24.54 21.37
C GLY A 648 9.01 -23.34 21.81
N VAL A 649 9.62 -22.15 21.89
CA VAL A 649 8.94 -20.94 22.38
C VAL A 649 7.93 -20.47 21.35
N CYS A 650 6.67 -20.36 21.77
CA CYS A 650 5.54 -20.05 20.89
C CYS A 650 4.85 -18.71 21.24
N GLY A 651 5.19 -18.15 22.39
CA GLY A 651 4.71 -16.88 22.91
C GLY A 651 5.33 -16.61 24.26
N TYR A 652 5.02 -15.48 24.87
CA TYR A 652 5.46 -15.18 26.22
C TYR A 652 4.50 -14.25 26.94
N GLU A 653 4.40 -14.45 28.25
CA GLU A 653 3.63 -13.63 29.15
C GLU A 653 4.48 -12.47 29.68
N ILE A 654 3.90 -11.27 29.73
CA ILE A 654 4.57 -10.04 30.14
C ILE A 654 3.92 -9.53 31.44
N ARG A 655 4.75 -9.21 32.44
CA ARG A 655 4.33 -8.75 33.77
C ARG A 655 5.14 -7.56 34.26
N ASN A 656 4.43 -6.58 34.81
CA ASN A 656 5.00 -5.45 35.55
C ASN A 656 3.96 -4.94 36.58
N GLN A 657 4.33 -3.96 37.43
CA GLN A 657 3.50 -3.48 38.54
C GLN A 657 2.06 -3.14 38.12
N ASN A 658 1.90 -2.48 36.97
CA ASN A 658 0.60 -2.07 36.43
C ASN A 658 0.35 -2.61 35.01
N PHE A 659 1.03 -3.69 34.64
CA PHE A 659 0.93 -4.24 33.29
C PHE A 659 0.88 -5.76 33.31
N LYS A 660 -0.15 -6.30 32.64
CA LYS A 660 -0.33 -7.72 32.35
C LYS A 660 -0.65 -7.84 30.87
N GLY A 661 0.18 -8.57 30.15
CA GLY A 661 0.05 -8.75 28.71
C GLY A 661 0.54 -10.11 28.24
N PHE A 662 0.31 -10.37 26.96
CA PHE A 662 0.85 -11.52 26.23
C PHE A 662 1.46 -11.02 24.93
N SER A 663 2.50 -11.71 24.44
CA SER A 663 3.20 -11.36 23.22
C SER A 663 2.24 -11.28 22.01
N SER A 664 2.27 -10.17 21.28
CA SER A 664 1.42 -9.98 20.09
C SER A 664 1.88 -10.90 18.95
N GLY A 665 0.96 -11.71 18.41
CA GLY A 665 1.25 -12.76 17.41
C GLY A 665 1.71 -14.08 18.03
N GLY A 666 2.02 -14.12 19.33
CA GLY A 666 2.33 -15.37 20.03
C GLY A 666 1.09 -16.19 20.33
N SER A 667 1.27 -17.50 20.44
CA SER A 667 0.25 -18.45 20.87
C SER A 667 0.46 -18.87 22.32
N LYS A 668 -0.63 -19.19 23.02
CA LYS A 668 -0.59 -19.63 24.42
C LYS A 668 -0.22 -21.11 24.51
N GLY A 669 1.07 -21.40 24.65
CA GLY A 669 1.58 -22.70 25.10
C GLY A 669 1.57 -22.82 26.63
N LEU A 670 2.46 -23.64 27.19
CA LEU A 670 2.65 -23.76 28.64
C LEU A 670 3.93 -23.03 29.07
N TRP A 671 3.90 -22.29 30.17
CA TRP A 671 5.15 -21.99 30.87
C TRP A 671 5.54 -23.22 31.68
N VAL A 672 6.81 -23.59 31.64
CA VAL A 672 7.31 -24.82 32.26
C VAL A 672 8.61 -24.56 33.00
N SER A 673 8.73 -25.13 34.20
CA SER A 673 10.00 -25.17 34.92
C SER A 673 10.94 -26.23 34.33
N HIS A 674 12.23 -26.15 34.71
CA HIS A 674 13.25 -27.07 34.23
C HIS A 674 12.93 -28.51 34.63
N SER A 675 13.14 -29.45 33.70
CA SER A 675 12.90 -30.87 33.92
C SER A 675 14.15 -31.50 34.53
N LYS A 676 13.99 -32.30 35.59
CA LYS A 676 15.06 -33.15 36.14
C LYS A 676 14.65 -34.62 35.99
N THR A 677 15.63 -35.53 35.93
CA THR A 677 15.37 -36.98 35.82
C THR A 677 14.66 -37.57 37.03
N GLY A 678 14.78 -36.90 38.20
CA GLY A 678 14.12 -37.29 39.45
C GLY A 678 12.72 -36.71 39.64
N ASP A 679 12.11 -36.07 38.65
CA ASP A 679 10.79 -35.45 38.80
C ASP A 679 9.72 -36.52 39.05
N ARG A 680 9.07 -36.45 40.22
CA ARG A 680 7.99 -37.37 40.65
C ARG A 680 6.69 -36.67 40.98
N ARG A 681 6.68 -35.33 41.02
CA ARG A 681 5.47 -34.52 41.20
C ARG A 681 5.38 -33.45 40.12
N LEU A 682 4.18 -33.21 39.58
CA LEU A 682 3.89 -32.11 38.66
C LEU A 682 2.81 -31.21 39.25
N VAL A 683 3.17 -29.97 39.58
CA VAL A 683 2.25 -28.94 40.04
C VAL A 683 1.80 -28.08 38.86
N ILE A 684 0.50 -27.82 38.76
CA ILE A 684 -0.10 -27.01 37.70
C ILE A 684 -0.81 -25.81 38.31
N CYS A 685 -0.36 -24.60 37.96
CA CYS A 685 -0.98 -23.36 38.40
C CYS A 685 -1.53 -22.56 37.20
N GLU A 686 -2.27 -21.48 37.49
CA GLU A 686 -2.78 -20.59 36.43
C GLU A 686 -1.74 -19.61 35.91
N SER A 687 -0.77 -19.22 36.74
CA SER A 687 0.31 -18.32 36.34
C SER A 687 1.69 -18.79 36.80
N PRO A 688 2.77 -18.33 36.12
CA PRO A 688 4.14 -18.57 36.58
C PRO A 688 4.41 -17.99 37.97
N ILE A 689 3.75 -16.87 38.33
CA ILE A 689 3.87 -16.25 39.65
C ILE A 689 3.31 -17.19 40.73
N ASP A 690 2.21 -17.88 40.45
CA ASP A 690 1.63 -18.87 41.37
C ASP A 690 2.51 -20.11 41.49
N CYS A 691 3.16 -20.54 40.40
CA CYS A 691 4.15 -21.63 40.45
C CYS A 691 5.33 -21.28 41.38
N LEU A 692 5.89 -20.08 41.22
CA LEU A 692 6.99 -19.58 42.05
C LEU A 692 6.55 -19.43 43.51
N SER A 693 5.33 -18.92 43.74
CA SER A 693 4.78 -18.75 45.09
C SER A 693 4.53 -20.09 45.77
N TYR A 694 3.99 -21.07 45.02
CA TYR A 694 3.78 -22.43 45.51
C TYR A 694 5.11 -23.09 45.88
N HIS A 695 6.14 -22.98 45.04
CA HIS A 695 7.46 -23.52 45.34
C HIS A 695 8.06 -22.93 46.62
N GLN A 696 7.91 -21.61 46.83
CA GLN A 696 8.42 -20.96 48.03
C GLN A 696 7.68 -21.39 49.32
N LEU A 697 6.39 -21.69 49.22
CA LEU A 697 5.58 -22.18 50.34
C LEU A 697 5.82 -23.67 50.62
N PHE A 698 6.01 -24.47 49.57
CA PHE A 698 6.15 -25.91 49.63
C PHE A 698 7.36 -26.36 48.79
N PRO A 699 8.59 -26.09 49.26
CA PRO A 699 9.79 -26.45 48.52
C PRO A 699 9.92 -27.98 48.45
N ASP A 700 10.08 -28.49 47.22
CA ASP A 700 10.33 -29.90 46.96
C ASP A 700 11.19 -30.07 45.69
N ASP A 701 12.32 -30.74 45.84
CA ASP A 701 13.27 -30.99 44.77
C ASP A 701 12.74 -31.97 43.71
N SER A 702 11.70 -32.75 44.00
CA SER A 702 11.09 -33.68 43.05
C SER A 702 9.93 -33.07 42.23
N THR A 703 9.59 -31.80 42.50
CA THR A 703 8.45 -31.13 41.90
C THR A 703 8.83 -30.32 40.65
N ARG A 704 8.09 -30.57 39.58
CA ARG A 704 8.05 -29.75 38.37
C ARG A 704 6.80 -28.87 38.33
N TYR A 705 6.87 -27.70 37.69
CA TYR A 705 5.80 -26.69 37.70
C TYR A 705 5.41 -26.27 36.30
N PHE A 706 4.12 -26.33 35.97
CA PHE A 706 3.53 -25.81 34.73
C PHE A 706 2.53 -24.70 35.02
N ALA A 707 2.49 -23.69 34.15
CA ALA A 707 1.45 -22.66 34.19
C ALA A 707 0.69 -22.55 32.85
N THR A 708 -0.63 -22.42 32.94
CA THR A 708 -1.53 -22.36 31.76
C THR A 708 -1.74 -20.94 31.22
N GLY A 709 -1.55 -19.89 32.03
CA GLY A 709 -1.81 -18.51 31.62
C GLY A 709 -3.31 -18.19 31.49
N GLY A 710 -4.13 -18.77 32.39
CA GLY A 710 -5.59 -18.62 32.46
C GLY A 710 -6.36 -19.78 31.81
N THR A 711 -7.39 -19.47 31.03
CA THR A 711 -8.22 -20.47 30.35
C THR A 711 -7.38 -21.35 29.42
N ILE A 712 -7.59 -22.66 29.53
CA ILE A 712 -6.83 -23.67 28.81
C ILE A 712 -7.35 -23.85 27.37
N SER A 713 -6.44 -23.90 26.41
CA SER A 713 -6.71 -24.21 25.00
C SER A 713 -6.54 -25.70 24.71
N GLU A 714 -7.12 -26.19 23.60
CA GLU A 714 -6.94 -27.59 23.18
C GLU A 714 -5.47 -27.97 22.97
N LEU A 715 -4.65 -27.06 22.42
CA LEU A 715 -3.20 -27.25 22.30
C LEU A 715 -2.54 -27.52 23.67
N GLN A 716 -2.92 -26.76 24.69
CA GLN A 716 -2.39 -26.96 26.05
C GLN A 716 -2.87 -28.25 26.67
N LYS A 717 -4.12 -28.68 26.40
CA LYS A 717 -4.62 -29.99 26.83
C LYS A 717 -3.79 -31.12 26.24
N ASP A 718 -3.45 -31.06 24.94
CA ASP A 718 -2.61 -32.06 24.29
C ASP A 718 -1.18 -32.11 24.86
N LEU A 719 -0.60 -30.95 25.17
CA LEU A 719 0.72 -30.85 25.82
C LEU A 719 0.69 -31.46 27.23
N LEU A 720 -0.34 -31.14 28.01
CA LEU A 720 -0.53 -31.64 29.37
C LEU A 720 -0.79 -33.13 29.40
N LYS A 721 -1.65 -33.66 28.50
CA LYS A 721 -1.91 -35.09 28.39
C LYS A 721 -0.63 -35.88 28.18
N THR A 722 0.23 -35.43 27.27
CA THR A 722 1.53 -36.05 27.02
C THR A 722 2.45 -36.01 28.26
N ALA A 723 2.42 -34.91 29.02
CA ALA A 723 3.20 -34.79 30.25
C ALA A 723 2.66 -35.70 31.37
N PHE A 724 1.34 -35.82 31.49
CA PHE A 724 0.67 -36.66 32.48
C PHE A 724 0.95 -38.14 32.23
N GLU A 725 0.87 -38.58 30.97
CA GLU A 725 1.20 -39.96 30.58
C GLU A 725 2.66 -40.31 30.94
N LYS A 726 3.61 -39.42 30.64
CA LYS A 726 5.03 -39.62 30.99
C LYS A 726 5.27 -39.66 32.49
N LEU A 727 4.63 -38.78 33.25
CA LEU A 727 4.77 -38.76 34.71
C LEU A 727 4.11 -39.99 35.35
N HIS A 728 2.94 -40.39 34.87
CA HIS A 728 2.22 -41.56 35.35
C HIS A 728 3.04 -42.85 35.11
N ALA A 729 3.69 -42.98 33.96
CA ALA A 729 4.59 -44.10 33.68
C ALA A 729 5.78 -44.20 34.66
N LEU A 730 6.16 -43.09 35.29
CA LEU A 730 7.19 -43.05 36.34
C LEU A 730 6.61 -43.22 37.76
N GLY A 731 5.31 -43.46 37.88
CA GLY A 731 4.60 -43.55 39.17
C GLY A 731 4.52 -42.23 39.92
N GLY A 732 4.60 -41.10 39.22
CA GLY A 732 4.50 -39.76 39.82
C GLY A 732 3.06 -39.28 40.02
N GLU A 733 2.93 -38.18 40.77
CA GLU A 733 1.64 -37.56 41.11
C GLU A 733 1.45 -36.18 40.47
N ILE A 734 0.20 -35.84 40.17
CA ILE A 734 -0.22 -34.58 39.56
C ILE A 734 -0.97 -33.77 40.62
N LEU A 735 -0.52 -32.54 40.85
CA LEU A 735 -1.16 -31.61 41.78
C LEU A 735 -1.69 -30.38 41.03
N ILE A 736 -3.01 -30.22 41.04
CA ILE A 736 -3.67 -29.05 40.47
C ILE A 736 -3.76 -27.97 41.55
N ALA A 737 -2.96 -26.92 41.41
CA ALA A 737 -2.83 -25.80 42.34
C ALA A 737 -3.41 -24.52 41.70
N THR A 738 -4.69 -24.54 41.33
CA THR A 738 -5.41 -23.43 40.69
C THR A 738 -6.05 -22.48 41.71
N ASP A 739 -6.54 -21.33 41.23
CA ASP A 739 -7.13 -20.30 42.08
C ASP A 739 -8.39 -20.79 42.81
N ARG A 740 -8.69 -20.14 43.95
CA ARG A 740 -9.88 -20.39 44.77
C ARG A 740 -11.08 -19.58 44.25
N ASP A 741 -11.43 -19.78 42.99
CA ASP A 741 -12.62 -19.19 42.38
C ASP A 741 -13.34 -20.16 41.42
N GLU A 742 -14.44 -19.70 40.81
CA GLU A 742 -15.22 -20.53 39.90
C GLU A 742 -14.44 -20.92 38.63
N ALA A 743 -13.51 -20.07 38.17
CA ALA A 743 -12.70 -20.34 36.99
C ALA A 743 -11.64 -21.41 37.29
N GLY A 744 -10.95 -21.29 38.42
CA GLY A 744 -10.00 -22.30 38.91
C GLY A 744 -10.68 -23.64 39.19
N ASN A 745 -11.91 -23.63 39.72
CA ASN A 745 -12.73 -24.85 39.87
C ASN A 745 -12.96 -25.55 38.52
N LYS A 746 -13.36 -24.80 37.49
CA LYS A 746 -13.60 -25.34 36.15
C LYS A 746 -12.31 -25.88 35.53
N LEU A 747 -11.21 -25.13 35.65
CA LEU A 747 -9.91 -25.55 35.14
C LEU A 747 -9.45 -26.86 35.78
N ALA A 748 -9.60 -27.00 37.11
CA ALA A 748 -9.24 -28.23 37.79
C ALA A 748 -10.05 -29.44 37.34
N LEU A 749 -11.35 -29.27 37.08
CA LEU A 749 -12.19 -30.32 36.53
C LEU A 749 -11.79 -30.71 35.10
N GLU A 750 -11.41 -29.74 34.27
CA GLU A 750 -10.91 -30.02 32.91
C GLU A 750 -9.57 -30.77 32.94
N LEU A 751 -8.66 -30.37 33.82
CA LEU A 751 -7.36 -31.03 34.00
C LEU A 751 -7.50 -32.47 34.52
N ALA A 752 -8.44 -32.69 35.45
CA ALA A 752 -8.74 -34.04 35.94
C ALA A 752 -9.26 -34.98 34.85
N LYS A 753 -10.04 -34.46 33.89
CA LYS A 753 -10.60 -35.25 32.78
C LYS A 753 -9.56 -35.71 31.75
N ILE A 754 -8.47 -34.97 31.59
CA ILE A 754 -7.42 -35.31 30.61
C ILE A 754 -6.33 -36.21 31.21
N ALA A 755 -6.31 -36.37 32.54
CA ALA A 755 -5.35 -37.24 33.23
C ALA A 755 -5.69 -38.72 33.03
N PRO A 756 -4.69 -39.62 32.99
CA PRO A 756 -4.95 -41.06 32.93
C PRO A 756 -5.82 -41.53 34.10
N GLU A 757 -6.75 -42.46 33.87
CA GLU A 757 -7.72 -42.92 34.89
C GLU A 757 -7.06 -43.45 36.17
N SER A 758 -5.89 -44.08 36.04
CA SER A 758 -5.09 -44.63 37.15
C SER A 758 -4.06 -43.64 37.73
N SER A 759 -4.04 -42.38 37.29
CA SER A 759 -3.08 -41.39 37.76
C SER A 759 -3.45 -40.85 39.15
N GLN A 760 -2.43 -40.60 39.98
CA GLN A 760 -2.61 -39.93 41.26
C GLN A 760 -2.75 -38.44 41.00
N ILE A 761 -3.99 -37.95 40.97
CA ILE A 761 -4.30 -36.54 40.73
C ILE A 761 -5.06 -35.93 41.90
N TYR A 762 -4.53 -34.82 42.42
CA TYR A 762 -5.07 -34.12 43.57
C TYR A 762 -5.26 -32.65 43.24
N ARG A 763 -6.22 -32.02 43.92
CA ARG A 763 -6.40 -30.57 43.86
C ARG A 763 -6.00 -29.95 45.18
N ASN A 764 -5.14 -28.94 45.13
CA ASN A 764 -4.77 -28.11 46.26
C ASN A 764 -5.24 -26.67 45.98
N VAL A 765 -5.77 -25.99 47.01
CA VAL A 765 -6.27 -24.61 46.89
C VAL A 765 -5.69 -23.77 48.03
N PRO A 766 -5.43 -22.46 47.81
CA PRO A 766 -4.89 -21.60 48.84
C PRO A 766 -5.84 -21.46 50.03
N GLU A 767 -5.30 -21.58 51.24
CA GLU A 767 -6.05 -21.40 52.49
C GLU A 767 -6.40 -19.93 52.68
N HIS A 768 -7.70 -19.63 52.73
CA HIS A 768 -8.28 -18.30 52.96
C HIS A 768 -7.90 -17.19 51.97
N GLN A 769 -7.08 -17.46 50.95
CA GLN A 769 -6.66 -16.49 49.93
C GLN A 769 -7.22 -16.86 48.55
N LYS A 770 -7.17 -15.91 47.61
CA LYS A 770 -7.69 -16.12 46.25
C LYS A 770 -6.73 -16.93 45.39
N ASP A 771 -5.45 -16.57 45.41
CA ASP A 771 -4.38 -17.20 44.62
C ASP A 771 -3.16 -17.55 45.51
N TRP A 772 -2.20 -18.29 44.94
CA TRP A 772 -1.02 -18.75 45.69
C TRP A 772 -0.05 -17.60 46.00
N ASN A 773 -0.05 -16.52 45.21
CA ASN A 773 0.77 -15.37 45.51
C ASN A 773 0.23 -14.58 46.71
N GLU A 774 -1.09 -14.42 46.82
CA GLU A 774 -1.74 -13.85 48.00
C GLU A 774 -1.50 -14.73 49.25
N ALA A 775 -1.55 -16.06 49.11
CA ALA A 775 -1.18 -17.00 50.18
C ALA A 775 0.26 -16.78 50.68
N LEU A 776 1.20 -16.59 49.76
CA LEU A 776 2.58 -16.29 50.10
C LEU A 776 2.73 -14.94 50.80
N GLN A 777 2.09 -13.88 50.29
CA GLN A 777 2.11 -12.56 50.91
C GLN A 777 1.58 -12.60 52.35
N ALA A 778 0.44 -13.28 52.56
CA ALA A 778 -0.16 -13.42 53.87
C ALA A 778 0.71 -14.24 54.84
N GLN A 779 1.51 -15.19 54.35
CA GLN A 779 2.48 -15.93 55.17
C GLN A 779 3.65 -15.02 55.58
N ILE A 780 4.22 -14.28 54.61
CA ILE A 780 5.33 -13.33 54.87
C ILE A 780 4.89 -12.27 55.89
N GLU A 781 3.69 -11.73 55.76
CA GLU A 781 3.16 -10.74 56.71
C GLU A 781 2.99 -11.33 58.12
N ARG A 782 2.48 -12.55 58.24
CA ARG A 782 2.37 -13.27 59.52
C ARG A 782 3.74 -13.49 60.17
N ASP A 783 4.74 -13.89 59.39
CA ASP A 783 6.10 -14.13 59.89
C ASP A 783 6.76 -12.82 60.39
N LEU A 784 6.56 -11.71 59.67
CA LEU A 784 7.02 -10.39 60.09
C LEU A 784 6.32 -9.91 61.37
N GLN A 785 5.02 -10.14 61.51
CA GLN A 785 4.27 -9.81 62.73
C GLN A 785 4.74 -10.64 63.94
N GLN A 786 5.06 -11.92 63.74
CA GLN A 786 5.58 -12.79 64.80
C GLN A 786 7.01 -12.39 65.23
N GLN A 787 7.86 -11.97 64.27
CA GLN A 787 9.21 -11.49 64.57
C GLN A 787 9.22 -10.15 65.32
N ASN A 788 8.22 -9.30 65.10
CA ASN A 788 8.09 -7.99 65.75
C ASN A 788 7.36 -8.03 67.11
N GLN A 789 6.93 -9.20 67.62
CA GLN A 789 6.39 -9.31 68.97
C GLN A 789 7.52 -9.31 70.01
N PRO A 790 7.52 -8.41 71.01
CA PRO A 790 8.54 -8.39 72.06
C PRO A 790 8.48 -9.69 72.88
N LYS A 791 9.61 -10.39 73.01
CA LYS A 791 9.76 -11.54 73.92
C LYS A 791 9.36 -11.10 75.33
N ARG A 792 8.18 -11.53 75.80
CA ARG A 792 7.81 -11.38 77.21
C ARG A 792 8.77 -12.20 78.06
N ASP A 793 9.60 -11.47 78.80
CA ASP A 793 10.55 -11.99 79.77
C ASP A 793 9.82 -12.89 80.79
N ARG A 794 10.15 -14.18 80.81
CA ARG A 794 9.79 -15.07 81.92
C ARG A 794 10.80 -14.85 83.05
N GLY A 795 10.66 -13.71 83.72
CA GLY A 795 11.39 -13.38 84.95
C GLY A 795 10.79 -14.12 86.16
N ARG A 796 11.46 -15.20 86.54
CA ARG A 796 11.56 -15.84 87.87
C ARG A 796 10.61 -15.36 88.97
N GLY A 797 9.71 -16.24 89.39
CA GLY A 797 9.29 -16.31 90.79
C GLY A 797 10.45 -16.81 91.65
N LEU A 798 10.94 -15.96 92.55
CA LEU A 798 11.75 -16.36 93.70
C LEU A 798 10.85 -16.38 94.93
N SER A 799 10.84 -17.52 95.60
CA SER A 799 10.30 -17.78 96.92
C SER A 799 10.98 -16.92 97.99
N LEU A 800 10.22 -16.09 98.71
CA LEU A 800 9.89 -16.18 100.15
C LEU A 800 9.22 -14.86 100.59
#